data_AF-A0A537QDH4-F1
#
_entry.id   AF-A0A537QDH4-F1
#
_cell.length_a   1.000
_cell.length_b   1.000
_cell.length_c   1.000
_cell.angle_alpha   90.00
_cell.angle_beta   90.00
_cell.angle_gamma   90.00
#
_symmetry.space_group_name_H-M   'P 1'
#
loop_
_entity.id
_entity.type
_entity.pdbx_description
1 polymer ?
#
loop_
_entity_poly.entity_id
_entity_poly.type
_entity_poly.pdbx_seq_one_letter_code
_entity_poly.pdbx_strand_id
1 'polypeptide(L)'
;MPRLSLRLLHFLSTSTPGERVQRIAGEVAAGSVETEVVWTPDGRHVPRLRRGLPPRWAKASDVLSLSKSQSGGIEALGWEAVTPAAVGPGQVEIEVQAAGLNFRDVMWAMGLLPEEALIDGFAGPTFGLECAGIVRSLGPGVADLAVGDRVMAFAPASLSSRVVTIAEAVVRIPSHTSFAEAATIPVTFVTAIYALGHLAKLARGEHVLIHSASGGVGLAAIQYAKQHGAIVIATAGSEVRRSFLQLAGADYVLDSRDLAFADAVREFTGGHGVDIVLNSLSGEAMERSIDVLKPFGRFLELGKRDLYLNRRIHLRPLRQNISYFAIDIDQLPIRRPDLARLLLSEVSAALTAGEIRPLAHRIVSFAELDDAFRLMQSSSHIGKLLLVPGGNDGVRLRKPPEVVLRRDGTYLVTGGIDGFGYECAPRWLAAHGAGSIALVSRRGPATPGAEARVGELAAAGAEVRVYQGDVADHASLAAILSVIRSNQPPLRGVVHAASTIEDGLAADIDVAHVHRVLHPKIGGAIALDTLTRDDPIELFLVFSSATTVIGAPGQGAYVAANTALEALVRQRRAAGRPGLAVAWGPIEDAGHLAERPDTLASLSRRLGAKPIPAEQALAGLTAMIASGLPAVAFAETNWAEARRLLPILSAPMFSENLGKISPTAIDQSLPDRLAALEPEEALAQLKTIVAEEAATILRLPAGSIDPLRPLSEVGMDSLMAVELRLALESRLRVDLPLVSLAEGTSVASIAARLAGALATGRRDGEVVALGVRHELADGELLSGNPDRAAAE
;
A
#
# COMPACT_ATOMS: atom_id res chain seq x y z
N MET A 1 19.81 26.54 -17.46
CA MET A 1 20.39 25.32 -16.84
C MET A 1 21.61 25.69 -16.01
N PRO A 2 21.93 24.99 -14.90
CA PRO A 2 23.20 25.20 -14.21
C PRO A 2 24.37 24.88 -15.15
N ARG A 3 25.38 25.76 -15.20
CA ARG A 3 26.56 25.58 -16.06
C ARG A 3 27.53 24.50 -15.56
N LEU A 4 27.35 24.03 -14.32
CA LEU A 4 28.17 23.01 -13.66
C LEU A 4 27.37 21.73 -13.44
N SER A 5 27.92 20.59 -13.86
CA SER A 5 27.39 19.25 -13.55
C SER A 5 28.12 18.71 -12.32
N LEU A 6 27.47 18.79 -11.16
CA LEU A 6 28.04 18.34 -9.89
C LEU A 6 27.91 16.82 -9.76
N ARG A 7 28.98 16.17 -9.27
CA ARG A 7 29.00 14.74 -8.94
C ARG A 7 29.45 14.56 -7.49
N LEU A 8 28.83 13.63 -6.79
CA LEU A 8 29.12 13.29 -5.41
C LEU A 8 29.69 11.87 -5.33
N LEU A 9 30.92 11.74 -4.82
CA LEU A 9 31.60 10.46 -4.61
C LEU A 9 31.80 10.24 -3.12
N HIS A 10 31.11 9.26 -2.54
CA HIS A 10 31.24 8.88 -1.15
C HIS A 10 32.22 7.72 -0.99
N PHE A 11 33.17 7.88 -0.07
CA PHE A 11 34.16 6.87 0.28
C PHE A 11 34.08 6.57 1.77
N LEU A 12 34.31 5.31 2.15
CA LEU A 12 34.48 4.97 3.55
C LEU A 12 35.71 5.64 4.15
N SER A 13 35.61 6.06 5.41
CA SER A 13 36.72 6.65 6.18
C SER A 13 37.94 5.72 6.29
N THR A 14 37.72 4.40 6.21
CA THR A 14 38.77 3.37 6.24
C THR A 14 39.54 3.23 4.92
N SER A 15 39.06 3.83 3.82
CA SER A 15 39.75 3.73 2.52
C SER A 15 41.10 4.44 2.60
N THR A 16 42.15 3.85 2.05
CA THR A 16 43.45 4.51 1.94
C THR A 16 43.40 5.63 0.89
N PRO A 17 44.28 6.66 0.99
CA PRO A 17 44.37 7.69 -0.05
C PRO A 17 44.60 7.13 -1.45
N GLY A 18 45.44 6.08 -1.59
CA GLY A 18 45.73 5.45 -2.88
C GLY A 18 44.50 4.79 -3.52
N GLU A 19 43.72 4.05 -2.74
CA GLU A 19 42.45 3.45 -3.21
C GLU A 19 41.44 4.52 -3.63
N ARG A 20 41.32 5.62 -2.86
CA ARG A 20 40.44 6.74 -3.23
C ARG A 20 40.85 7.36 -4.56
N VAL A 21 42.14 7.63 -4.76
CA VAL A 21 42.65 8.19 -6.02
C VAL A 21 42.32 7.28 -7.20
N GLN A 22 42.57 5.97 -7.07
CA GLN A 22 42.25 5.01 -8.13
C GLN A 22 40.75 4.96 -8.46
N ARG A 23 39.89 4.95 -7.44
CA ARG A 23 38.42 4.94 -7.63
C ARG A 23 37.92 6.25 -8.25
N ILE A 24 38.42 7.40 -7.81
CA ILE A 24 38.09 8.71 -8.40
C ILE A 24 38.50 8.73 -9.88
N ALA A 25 39.72 8.32 -10.19
CA ALA A 25 40.20 8.25 -11.57
C ALA A 25 39.33 7.31 -12.42
N GLY A 26 38.93 6.16 -11.86
CA GLY A 26 38.00 5.23 -12.49
C GLY A 26 36.64 5.84 -12.80
N GLU A 27 36.01 6.54 -11.86
CA GLU A 27 34.70 7.20 -12.08
C GLU A 27 34.77 8.33 -13.11
N VAL A 28 35.87 9.10 -13.11
CA VAL A 28 36.10 10.16 -14.10
C VAL A 28 36.29 9.56 -15.49
N ALA A 29 37.10 8.50 -15.61
CA ALA A 29 37.38 7.84 -16.88
C ALA A 29 36.17 7.07 -17.44
N ALA A 30 35.36 6.46 -16.58
CA ALA A 30 34.21 5.66 -16.98
C ALA A 30 33.06 6.47 -17.61
N GLY A 31 33.05 7.80 -17.43
CA GLY A 31 32.02 8.66 -18.03
C GLY A 31 30.60 8.35 -17.54
N SER A 32 30.44 7.79 -16.33
CA SER A 32 29.15 7.36 -15.80
C SER A 32 28.12 8.49 -15.80
N VAL A 33 26.85 8.17 -16.09
CA VAL A 33 25.71 9.11 -15.99
C VAL A 33 25.27 9.35 -14.54
N GLU A 34 25.79 8.57 -13.61
CA GLU A 34 25.46 8.65 -12.19
C GLU A 34 25.99 9.94 -11.58
N THR A 35 25.11 10.65 -10.87
CA THR A 35 25.44 11.91 -10.19
C THR A 35 25.89 11.69 -8.75
N GLU A 36 25.57 10.53 -8.17
CA GLU A 36 26.00 10.13 -6.83
C GLU A 36 26.46 8.67 -6.84
N VAL A 37 27.63 8.41 -6.28
CA VAL A 37 28.23 7.07 -6.18
C VAL A 37 28.74 6.85 -4.75
N VAL A 38 28.40 5.69 -4.19
CA VAL A 38 28.84 5.28 -2.85
C VAL A 38 29.73 4.05 -2.97
N TRP A 39 30.98 4.19 -2.54
CA TRP A 39 31.94 3.10 -2.48
C TRP A 39 31.95 2.45 -1.09
N THR A 40 31.58 1.18 -1.03
CA THR A 40 31.58 0.33 0.16
C THR A 40 32.65 -0.78 0.01
N PRO A 41 32.86 -1.65 1.01
CA PRO A 41 33.72 -2.83 0.86
C PRO A 41 33.13 -3.85 -0.13
N ASP A 42 31.81 -3.88 -0.25
CA ASP A 42 31.05 -4.76 -1.16
C ASP A 42 31.06 -4.26 -2.61
N GLY A 43 31.50 -3.01 -2.84
CA GLY A 43 31.78 -2.47 -4.16
C GLY A 43 31.17 -1.10 -4.42
N ARG A 44 30.81 -0.87 -5.69
CA ARG A 44 30.24 0.38 -6.19
C ARG A 44 28.72 0.36 -6.09
N HIS A 45 28.14 1.28 -5.34
CA HIS A 45 26.70 1.44 -5.21
C HIS A 45 26.25 2.80 -5.74
N VAL A 46 24.99 2.86 -6.17
CA VAL A 46 24.34 4.09 -6.63
C VAL A 46 22.97 4.21 -5.96
N PRO A 47 22.57 5.41 -5.52
CA PRO A 47 21.27 5.59 -4.88
C PRO A 47 20.15 5.51 -5.90
N ARG A 48 19.03 4.93 -5.48
CA ARG A 48 17.75 4.92 -6.20
C ARG A 48 16.64 5.26 -5.23
N LEU A 49 15.81 6.23 -5.60
CA LEU A 49 14.60 6.52 -4.87
C LEU A 49 13.56 5.44 -5.22
N ARG A 50 12.95 4.87 -4.18
CA ARG A 50 11.86 3.90 -4.32
C ARG A 50 10.63 4.38 -3.57
N ARG A 51 9.46 4.22 -4.18
CA ARG A 51 8.19 4.52 -3.53
C ARG A 51 7.75 3.36 -2.65
N GLY A 52 7.30 3.69 -1.45
CA GLY A 52 6.76 2.74 -0.49
C GLY A 52 7.81 2.24 0.50
N LEU A 53 7.32 1.74 1.65
CA LEU A 53 8.17 1.06 2.61
C LEU A 53 8.47 -0.36 2.13
N PRO A 54 9.61 -0.94 2.51
CA PRO A 54 9.91 -2.34 2.21
C PRO A 54 8.81 -3.24 2.79
N PRO A 55 8.43 -4.33 2.08
CA PRO A 55 7.49 -5.30 2.61
C PRO A 55 8.05 -5.89 3.90
N ARG A 56 7.14 -6.13 4.86
CA ARG A 56 7.48 -6.85 6.09
C ARG A 56 7.17 -8.32 5.90
N TRP A 57 8.06 -9.15 6.41
CA TRP A 57 7.97 -10.59 6.35
C TRP A 57 7.76 -11.13 7.76
N ALA A 58 6.92 -12.15 7.87
CA ALA A 58 6.69 -12.85 9.12
C ALA A 58 7.95 -13.59 9.58
N LYS A 59 8.12 -13.70 10.90
CA LYS A 59 9.12 -14.58 11.50
C LYS A 59 8.52 -15.97 11.72
N ALA A 60 9.38 -16.97 11.84
CA ALA A 60 8.96 -18.33 12.18
C ALA A 60 8.26 -18.43 13.56
N SER A 61 8.58 -17.51 14.49
CA SER A 61 7.95 -17.42 15.81
C SER A 61 6.59 -16.71 15.80
N ASP A 62 6.25 -16.00 14.74
CA ASP A 62 5.04 -15.20 14.70
C ASP A 62 3.82 -16.12 14.57
N VAL A 63 2.76 -15.79 15.30
CA VAL A 63 1.47 -16.43 15.12
C VAL A 63 0.67 -15.57 14.15
N LEU A 64 0.38 -16.14 12.98
CA LEU A 64 -0.33 -15.47 11.91
C LEU A 64 -1.79 -15.88 11.87
N SER A 65 -2.66 -14.91 11.54
CA SER A 65 -4.06 -15.11 11.18
C SER A 65 -4.36 -14.34 9.90
N LEU A 66 -5.18 -14.93 9.02
CA LEU A 66 -5.69 -14.23 7.85
C LEU A 66 -6.72 -13.17 8.29
N SER A 67 -6.59 -11.96 7.77
CA SER A 67 -7.52 -10.87 8.01
C SER A 67 -7.94 -10.19 6.70
N LYS A 68 -8.98 -9.35 6.79
CA LYS A 68 -9.45 -8.48 5.71
C LYS A 68 -9.51 -7.03 6.20
N SER A 69 -9.26 -6.08 5.32
CA SER A 69 -9.62 -4.67 5.57
C SER A 69 -11.14 -4.47 5.64
N GLN A 70 -11.60 -3.43 6.32
CA GLN A 70 -13.02 -3.06 6.31
C GLN A 70 -13.52 -2.69 4.90
N SER A 71 -12.63 -2.21 4.02
CA SER A 71 -12.93 -1.87 2.62
C SER A 71 -12.02 -2.65 1.65
N GLY A 72 -12.63 -3.33 0.68
CA GLY A 72 -11.94 -4.02 -0.42
C GLY A 72 -12.36 -5.47 -0.62
N GLY A 73 -11.99 -6.03 -1.78
CA GLY A 73 -12.19 -7.42 -2.16
C GLY A 73 -11.04 -8.32 -1.72
N ILE A 74 -10.67 -9.28 -2.58
CA ILE A 74 -9.60 -10.25 -2.32
C ILE A 74 -8.25 -9.55 -2.12
N GLU A 75 -8.01 -8.43 -2.83
CA GLU A 75 -6.80 -7.62 -2.73
C GLU A 75 -6.58 -6.95 -1.37
N ALA A 76 -7.62 -6.91 -0.53
CA ALA A 76 -7.56 -6.37 0.81
C ALA A 76 -7.25 -7.44 1.88
N LEU A 77 -7.10 -8.70 1.47
CA LEU A 77 -6.70 -9.80 2.35
C LEU A 77 -5.21 -9.73 2.66
N GLY A 78 -4.83 -10.25 3.82
CA GLY A 78 -3.43 -10.49 4.12
C GLY A 78 -3.20 -11.03 5.52
N TRP A 79 -1.99 -11.49 5.75
CA TRP A 79 -1.59 -12.07 7.04
C TRP A 79 -1.28 -10.98 8.05
N GLU A 80 -1.79 -11.15 9.27
CA GLU A 80 -1.47 -10.30 10.42
C GLU A 80 -0.85 -11.16 11.52
N ALA A 81 0.19 -10.62 12.16
CA ALA A 81 0.74 -11.22 13.37
C ALA A 81 -0.21 -10.90 14.54
N VAL A 82 -0.64 -11.93 15.24
CA VAL A 82 -1.62 -11.86 16.33
C VAL A 82 -1.05 -12.47 17.60
N THR A 83 -1.60 -12.05 18.74
CA THR A 83 -1.30 -12.70 20.02
C THR A 83 -2.12 -14.00 20.09
N PRO A 84 -1.52 -15.14 20.47
CA PRO A 84 -2.25 -16.39 20.65
C PRO A 84 -3.40 -16.24 21.65
N ALA A 85 -4.56 -16.82 21.33
CA ALA A 85 -5.68 -16.87 22.25
C ALA A 85 -5.37 -17.79 23.44
N ALA A 86 -5.84 -17.42 24.63
CA ALA A 86 -5.76 -18.29 25.80
C ALA A 86 -6.70 -19.50 25.63
N VAL A 87 -6.24 -20.68 26.03
CA VAL A 87 -7.04 -21.91 25.96
C VAL A 87 -7.92 -22.02 27.20
N GLY A 88 -9.23 -21.93 27.01
CA GLY A 88 -10.24 -22.07 28.06
C GLY A 88 -10.64 -23.53 28.34
N PRO A 89 -11.50 -23.78 29.34
CA PRO A 89 -12.04 -25.11 29.63
C PRO A 89 -12.71 -25.75 28.41
N GLY A 90 -12.46 -27.04 28.18
CA GLY A 90 -13.00 -27.79 27.03
C GLY A 90 -12.42 -27.40 25.67
N GLN A 91 -11.41 -26.50 25.63
CA GLN A 91 -10.79 -26.06 24.38
C GLN A 91 -9.42 -26.70 24.14
N VAL A 92 -8.99 -26.66 22.90
CA VAL A 92 -7.72 -27.21 22.42
C VAL A 92 -7.07 -26.19 21.49
N GLU A 93 -5.78 -25.91 21.70
CA GLU A 93 -4.94 -25.20 20.73
C GLU A 93 -4.30 -26.19 19.77
N ILE A 94 -4.43 -25.92 18.48
CA ILE A 94 -3.83 -26.70 17.40
C ILE A 94 -2.85 -25.80 16.67
N GLU A 95 -1.61 -26.25 16.52
CA GLU A 95 -0.68 -25.71 15.52
C GLU A 95 -1.08 -26.27 14.16
N VAL A 96 -1.56 -25.37 13.31
CA VAL A 96 -2.08 -25.71 12.00
C VAL A 96 -0.92 -26.13 11.09
N GLN A 97 -1.06 -27.28 10.46
CA GLN A 97 -0.10 -27.78 9.46
C GLN A 97 -0.68 -27.65 8.04
N ALA A 98 -2.01 -27.78 7.91
CA ALA A 98 -2.75 -27.48 6.69
C ALA A 98 -4.16 -27.01 7.05
N ALA A 99 -4.67 -26.01 6.32
CA ALA A 99 -6.02 -25.50 6.48
C ALA A 99 -6.76 -25.49 5.13
N GLY A 100 -8.03 -25.90 5.16
CA GLY A 100 -8.84 -25.97 3.95
C GLY A 100 -9.45 -24.63 3.58
N LEU A 101 -9.14 -24.11 2.38
CA LEU A 101 -9.87 -22.97 1.80
C LEU A 101 -11.24 -23.43 1.30
N ASN A 102 -12.30 -22.72 1.68
CA ASN A 102 -13.68 -23.04 1.31
C ASN A 102 -14.31 -21.93 0.46
N PHE A 103 -15.35 -22.26 -0.31
CA PHE A 103 -16.01 -21.27 -1.18
C PHE A 103 -16.65 -20.14 -0.37
N ARG A 104 -17.09 -20.44 0.86
CA ARG A 104 -17.53 -19.49 1.90
C ARG A 104 -16.50 -18.36 2.11
N ASP A 105 -15.22 -18.72 2.23
CA ASP A 105 -14.14 -17.76 2.51
C ASP A 105 -13.99 -16.75 1.36
N VAL A 106 -14.11 -17.21 0.12
CA VAL A 106 -14.05 -16.35 -1.08
C VAL A 106 -15.28 -15.45 -1.17
N MET A 107 -16.49 -16.00 -0.95
CA MET A 107 -17.70 -15.20 -0.98
C MET A 107 -17.69 -14.09 0.07
N TRP A 108 -17.19 -14.38 1.27
CA TRP A 108 -17.03 -13.39 2.32
C TRP A 108 -15.93 -12.36 2.00
N ALA A 109 -14.78 -12.81 1.48
CA ALA A 109 -13.73 -11.92 1.00
C ALA A 109 -14.23 -10.92 -0.06
N MET A 110 -15.11 -11.35 -0.96
CA MET A 110 -15.70 -10.52 -2.01
C MET A 110 -16.90 -9.66 -1.55
N GLY A 111 -17.37 -9.81 -0.30
CA GLY A 111 -18.57 -9.12 0.18
C GLY A 111 -19.88 -9.63 -0.42
N LEU A 112 -19.89 -10.87 -0.93
CA LEU A 112 -21.07 -11.52 -1.51
C LEU A 112 -21.90 -12.29 -0.46
N LEU A 113 -21.37 -12.47 0.76
CA LEU A 113 -22.12 -12.98 1.91
C LEU A 113 -22.29 -11.85 2.93
N PRO A 114 -23.53 -11.57 3.40
CA PRO A 114 -23.75 -10.63 4.47
C PRO A 114 -23.18 -11.19 5.78
N GLU A 115 -22.79 -10.33 6.71
CA GLU A 115 -22.20 -10.75 7.99
C GLU A 115 -23.16 -11.61 8.82
N GLU A 116 -24.47 -11.32 8.75
CA GLU A 116 -25.54 -12.13 9.35
C GLU A 116 -25.49 -13.61 8.92
N ALA A 117 -24.96 -13.91 7.73
CA ALA A 117 -24.82 -15.29 7.25
C ALA A 117 -23.73 -16.10 7.97
N LEU A 118 -22.90 -15.41 8.76
CA LEU A 118 -21.72 -15.97 9.42
C LEU A 118 -21.87 -15.97 10.94
N ILE A 119 -22.59 -15.00 11.50
CA ILE A 119 -22.73 -14.81 12.97
C ILE A 119 -23.33 -16.03 13.66
N ASP A 120 -24.28 -16.71 13.02
CA ASP A 120 -24.95 -17.90 13.56
C ASP A 120 -24.14 -19.21 13.41
N GLY A 121 -23.03 -19.17 12.66
CA GLY A 121 -22.17 -20.33 12.39
C GLY A 121 -21.06 -20.52 13.42
N PHE A 122 -20.61 -21.76 13.59
CA PHE A 122 -19.50 -22.14 14.46
C PHE A 122 -18.22 -21.37 14.17
N ALA A 123 -17.91 -21.14 12.90
CA ALA A 123 -16.74 -20.36 12.53
C ALA A 123 -16.90 -18.85 12.77
N GLY A 124 -18.12 -18.32 12.84
CA GLY A 124 -18.37 -16.88 12.93
C GLY A 124 -17.85 -16.10 11.70
N PRO A 125 -17.76 -14.76 11.77
CA PRO A 125 -17.16 -13.92 10.72
C PRO A 125 -15.63 -14.04 10.75
N THR A 126 -15.11 -15.24 10.48
CA THR A 126 -13.68 -15.56 10.39
C THR A 126 -13.37 -16.42 9.17
N PHE A 127 -12.09 -16.44 8.78
CA PHE A 127 -11.60 -17.16 7.60
C PHE A 127 -11.16 -18.58 7.97
N GLY A 128 -11.63 -19.56 7.21
CA GLY A 128 -11.36 -20.98 7.45
C GLY A 128 -12.42 -21.65 8.33
N LEU A 129 -12.70 -22.91 8.01
CA LEU A 129 -13.67 -23.76 8.70
C LEU A 129 -13.04 -25.04 9.28
N GLU A 130 -11.88 -25.44 8.77
CA GLU A 130 -11.25 -26.72 9.07
C GLU A 130 -9.74 -26.65 8.94
N CYS A 131 -9.08 -27.50 9.72
CA CYS A 131 -7.64 -27.69 9.63
C CYS A 131 -7.22 -29.11 10.03
N ALA A 132 -5.98 -29.43 9.75
CA ALA A 132 -5.26 -30.53 10.37
C ALA A 132 -3.93 -30.01 10.94
N GLY A 133 -3.52 -30.57 12.07
CA GLY A 133 -2.38 -30.06 12.80
C GLY A 133 -2.00 -30.87 14.03
N ILE A 134 -1.20 -30.25 14.90
CA ILE A 134 -0.66 -30.86 16.11
C ILE A 134 -1.23 -30.16 17.33
N VAL A 135 -1.74 -30.91 18.30
CA VAL A 135 -2.20 -30.36 19.57
C VAL A 135 -1.03 -29.72 20.32
N ARG A 136 -1.14 -28.43 20.65
CA ARG A 136 -0.11 -27.66 21.36
C ARG A 136 -0.41 -27.48 22.83
N SER A 137 -1.66 -27.21 23.17
CA SER A 137 -2.10 -27.04 24.55
C SER A 137 -3.56 -27.46 24.71
N LEU A 138 -3.92 -27.86 25.93
CA LEU A 138 -5.23 -28.40 26.29
C LEU A 138 -5.81 -27.59 27.44
N GLY A 139 -7.08 -27.23 27.32
CA GLY A 139 -7.84 -26.60 28.38
C GLY A 139 -8.24 -27.57 29.48
N PRO A 140 -8.60 -27.07 30.68
CA PRO A 140 -9.18 -27.89 31.73
C PRO A 140 -10.39 -28.69 31.23
N GLY A 141 -10.50 -29.97 31.61
CA GLY A 141 -11.63 -30.83 31.27
C GLY A 141 -11.50 -31.62 29.96
N VAL A 142 -10.42 -31.43 29.20
CA VAL A 142 -10.13 -32.25 28.01
C VAL A 142 -9.33 -33.50 28.42
N ALA A 143 -9.95 -34.68 28.34
CA ALA A 143 -9.33 -35.95 28.75
C ALA A 143 -8.91 -36.84 27.57
N ASP A 144 -9.59 -36.74 26.44
CA ASP A 144 -9.45 -37.69 25.32
C ASP A 144 -8.34 -37.33 24.31
N LEU A 145 -7.60 -36.24 24.54
CA LEU A 145 -6.53 -35.72 23.67
C LEU A 145 -5.25 -35.47 24.48
N ALA A 146 -4.10 -35.55 23.82
CA ALA A 146 -2.79 -35.27 24.41
C ALA A 146 -2.01 -34.24 23.56
N VAL A 147 -1.14 -33.46 24.22
CA VAL A 147 -0.18 -32.58 23.52
C VAL A 147 0.72 -33.43 22.62
N GLY A 148 0.87 -33.02 21.36
CA GLY A 148 1.59 -33.77 20.33
C GLY A 148 0.69 -34.68 19.48
N ASP A 149 -0.59 -34.86 19.84
CA ASP A 149 -1.52 -35.62 19.00
C ASP A 149 -1.68 -34.97 17.63
N ARG A 150 -1.69 -35.81 16.59
CA ARG A 150 -2.01 -35.42 15.21
C ARG A 150 -3.51 -35.47 15.02
N VAL A 151 -4.10 -34.35 14.64
CA VAL A 151 -5.55 -34.18 14.61
C VAL A 151 -6.04 -33.50 13.33
N MET A 152 -7.31 -33.72 13.01
CA MET A 152 -8.11 -32.89 12.10
C MET A 152 -9.30 -32.35 12.86
N ALA A 153 -9.78 -31.16 12.49
CA ALA A 153 -10.81 -30.47 13.25
C ALA A 153 -11.67 -29.54 12.40
N PHE A 154 -12.90 -29.32 12.89
CA PHE A 154 -13.62 -28.08 12.63
C PHE A 154 -13.03 -26.99 13.53
N ALA A 155 -12.65 -25.87 12.94
CA ALA A 155 -12.00 -24.80 13.70
C ALA A 155 -12.32 -23.42 13.11
N PRO A 156 -12.85 -22.49 13.93
CA PRO A 156 -13.01 -21.09 13.54
C PRO A 156 -11.63 -20.48 13.26
N ALA A 157 -11.52 -19.51 12.35
CA ALA A 157 -10.25 -18.83 12.05
C ALA A 157 -9.09 -19.77 11.71
N SER A 158 -9.37 -20.94 11.12
CA SER A 158 -8.36 -21.97 10.82
C SER A 158 -7.39 -21.59 9.71
N LEU A 159 -7.67 -20.56 8.92
CA LEU A 159 -6.67 -19.90 8.06
C LEU A 159 -5.74 -19.03 8.93
N SER A 160 -5.00 -19.72 9.81
CA SER A 160 -4.06 -19.22 10.80
C SER A 160 -2.96 -20.26 11.04
N SER A 161 -1.82 -19.83 11.59
CA SER A 161 -0.74 -20.73 12.02
C SER A 161 -1.06 -21.49 13.32
N ARG A 162 -1.94 -20.92 14.15
CA ARG A 162 -2.48 -21.55 15.36
C ARG A 162 -3.95 -21.24 15.50
N VAL A 163 -4.70 -22.17 16.06
CA VAL A 163 -6.14 -22.03 16.24
C VAL A 163 -6.58 -22.65 17.55
N VAL A 164 -7.55 -22.04 18.21
CA VAL A 164 -8.22 -22.61 19.39
C VAL A 164 -9.64 -23.01 18.99
N THR A 165 -10.01 -24.26 19.27
CA THR A 165 -11.34 -24.81 19.01
C THR A 165 -11.82 -25.64 20.20
N ILE A 166 -13.06 -26.11 20.16
CA ILE A 166 -13.64 -27.00 21.19
C ILE A 166 -13.14 -28.44 20.99
N ALA A 167 -12.89 -29.18 22.07
CA ALA A 167 -12.36 -30.54 22.01
C ALA A 167 -13.26 -31.50 21.23
N GLU A 168 -14.58 -31.31 21.28
CA GLU A 168 -15.57 -32.13 20.58
C GLU A 168 -15.55 -31.97 19.06
N ALA A 169 -14.90 -30.91 18.56
CA ALA A 169 -14.72 -30.63 17.14
C ALA A 169 -13.41 -31.21 16.59
N VAL A 170 -12.68 -32.01 17.38
CA VAL A 170 -11.33 -32.51 17.07
C VAL A 170 -11.33 -34.05 17.10
N VAL A 171 -10.71 -34.65 16.08
CA VAL A 171 -10.47 -36.11 16.05
C VAL A 171 -9.03 -36.40 15.62
N ARG A 172 -8.48 -37.51 16.12
CA ARG A 172 -7.14 -37.98 15.74
C ARG A 172 -7.12 -38.43 14.29
N ILE A 173 -5.99 -38.22 13.62
CA ILE A 173 -5.75 -38.72 12.27
C ILE A 173 -4.84 -39.96 12.32
N PRO A 174 -5.03 -40.94 11.43
CA PRO A 174 -4.13 -42.09 11.34
C PRO A 174 -2.68 -41.66 11.08
N SER A 175 -1.72 -42.43 11.61
CA SER A 175 -0.29 -42.10 11.50
C SER A 175 0.22 -42.00 10.05
N HIS A 176 -0.42 -42.74 9.14
CA HIS A 176 -0.08 -42.77 7.72
C HIS A 176 -0.74 -41.65 6.89
N THR A 177 -1.71 -40.90 7.46
CA THR A 177 -2.40 -39.80 6.76
C THR A 177 -1.64 -38.49 6.98
N SER A 178 -1.17 -37.86 5.91
CA SER A 178 -0.53 -36.53 6.02
C SER A 178 -1.51 -35.46 6.50
N PHE A 179 -1.01 -34.34 7.04
CA PHE A 179 -1.88 -33.23 7.44
C PHE A 179 -2.63 -32.61 6.26
N ALA A 180 -2.00 -32.53 5.08
CA ALA A 180 -2.67 -32.05 3.88
C ALA A 180 -3.85 -32.95 3.52
N GLU A 181 -3.64 -34.27 3.45
CA GLU A 181 -4.72 -35.24 3.22
C GLU A 181 -5.85 -35.13 4.25
N ALA A 182 -5.50 -35.05 5.53
CA ALA A 182 -6.46 -34.94 6.61
C ALA A 182 -7.28 -33.64 6.54
N ALA A 183 -6.67 -32.52 6.15
CA ALA A 183 -7.35 -31.23 6.00
C ALA A 183 -8.37 -31.20 4.84
N THR A 184 -8.41 -32.24 4.00
CA THR A 184 -9.45 -32.37 2.96
C THR A 184 -10.79 -32.91 3.48
N ILE A 185 -10.84 -33.37 4.74
CA ILE A 185 -11.86 -34.30 5.22
C ILE A 185 -12.99 -33.66 6.04
N PRO A 186 -12.73 -32.84 7.09
CA PRO A 186 -13.75 -32.51 8.10
C PRO A 186 -15.04 -31.92 7.52
N VAL A 187 -14.95 -30.80 6.81
CA VAL A 187 -16.13 -30.11 6.25
C VAL A 187 -16.74 -30.91 5.12
N THR A 188 -15.92 -31.50 4.24
CA THR A 188 -16.41 -32.14 3.01
C THR A 188 -17.19 -33.41 3.31
N PHE A 189 -16.63 -34.33 4.10
CA PHE A 189 -17.27 -35.61 4.41
C PHE A 189 -18.40 -35.47 5.40
N VAL A 190 -18.27 -34.62 6.43
CA VAL A 190 -19.40 -34.38 7.34
C VAL A 190 -20.57 -33.75 6.59
N THR A 191 -20.33 -32.83 5.64
CA THR A 191 -21.40 -32.31 4.77
C THR A 191 -22.02 -33.41 3.92
N ALA A 192 -21.21 -34.27 3.27
CA ALA A 192 -21.71 -35.34 2.43
C ALA A 192 -22.54 -36.38 3.19
N ILE A 193 -22.06 -36.85 4.35
CA ILE A 193 -22.73 -37.83 5.21
C ILE A 193 -24.00 -37.23 5.81
N TYR A 194 -23.95 -35.98 6.27
CA TYR A 194 -25.14 -35.28 6.76
C TYR A 194 -26.21 -35.15 5.68
N ALA A 195 -25.83 -34.68 4.49
CA ALA A 195 -26.76 -34.45 3.39
C ALA A 195 -27.35 -35.75 2.83
N LEU A 196 -26.50 -36.70 2.44
CA LEU A 196 -26.92 -37.93 1.77
C LEU A 196 -27.35 -39.02 2.75
N GLY A 197 -26.63 -39.20 3.85
CA GLY A 197 -26.91 -40.24 4.85
C GLY A 197 -28.00 -39.84 5.82
N HIS A 198 -27.84 -38.72 6.52
CA HIS A 198 -28.73 -38.33 7.60
C HIS A 198 -30.07 -37.73 7.10
N LEU A 199 -30.01 -36.75 6.20
CA LEU A 199 -31.21 -36.07 5.70
C LEU A 199 -31.90 -36.85 4.59
N ALA A 200 -31.18 -37.20 3.53
CA ALA A 200 -31.78 -37.87 2.38
C ALA A 200 -31.96 -39.38 2.58
N LYS A 201 -31.28 -40.00 3.55
CA LYS A 201 -31.30 -41.45 3.80
C LYS A 201 -31.08 -42.26 2.52
N LEU A 202 -29.98 -41.94 1.83
CA LEU A 202 -29.61 -42.58 0.56
C LEU A 202 -29.65 -44.10 0.66
N ALA A 203 -30.40 -44.72 -0.25
CA ALA A 203 -30.54 -46.15 -0.37
C ALA A 203 -29.82 -46.69 -1.62
N ARG A 204 -29.48 -47.99 -1.57
CA ARG A 204 -28.87 -48.69 -2.69
C ARG A 204 -29.77 -48.64 -3.93
N GLY A 205 -29.19 -48.32 -5.09
CA GLY A 205 -29.88 -48.26 -6.39
C GLY A 205 -30.58 -46.94 -6.69
N GLU A 206 -30.58 -45.97 -5.75
CA GLU A 206 -31.11 -44.64 -6.02
C GLU A 206 -30.19 -43.84 -6.96
N HIS A 207 -30.80 -42.95 -7.75
CA HIS A 207 -30.09 -42.02 -8.62
C HIS A 207 -29.85 -40.70 -7.89
N VAL A 208 -28.59 -40.27 -7.87
CA VAL A 208 -28.15 -39.03 -7.20
C VAL A 208 -27.54 -38.08 -8.23
N LEU A 209 -28.11 -36.88 -8.35
CA LEU A 209 -27.52 -35.79 -9.12
C LEU A 209 -26.64 -34.92 -8.21
N ILE A 210 -25.35 -34.81 -8.50
CA ILE A 210 -24.38 -34.02 -7.73
C ILE A 210 -23.87 -32.88 -8.60
N HIS A 211 -24.21 -31.65 -8.22
CA HIS A 211 -23.73 -30.47 -8.92
C HIS A 211 -22.34 -30.03 -8.46
N SER A 212 -21.59 -29.39 -9.36
CA SER A 212 -20.22 -28.90 -9.12
C SER A 212 -19.32 -29.98 -8.53
N ALA A 213 -19.49 -31.22 -8.99
CA ALA A 213 -19.01 -32.40 -8.29
C ALA A 213 -17.48 -32.50 -8.21
N SER A 214 -16.78 -31.75 -9.06
CA SER A 214 -15.31 -31.65 -9.06
C SER A 214 -14.73 -30.86 -7.87
N GLY A 215 -15.56 -30.19 -7.06
CA GLY A 215 -15.13 -29.55 -5.81
C GLY A 215 -15.08 -30.53 -4.62
N GLY A 216 -14.57 -30.07 -3.47
CA GLY A 216 -14.37 -30.91 -2.28
C GLY A 216 -15.61 -31.69 -1.82
N VAL A 217 -16.73 -31.01 -1.55
CA VAL A 217 -17.99 -31.67 -1.12
C VAL A 217 -18.51 -32.63 -2.19
N GLY A 218 -18.39 -32.25 -3.46
CA GLY A 218 -18.81 -33.09 -4.59
C GLY A 218 -18.06 -34.42 -4.65
N LEU A 219 -16.73 -34.40 -4.51
CA LEU A 219 -15.92 -35.61 -4.50
C LEU A 219 -16.19 -36.50 -3.27
N ALA A 220 -16.41 -35.89 -2.09
CA ALA A 220 -16.83 -36.63 -0.89
C ALA A 220 -18.21 -37.29 -1.08
N ALA A 221 -19.16 -36.56 -1.69
CA ALA A 221 -20.49 -37.06 -2.00
C ALA A 221 -20.49 -38.21 -3.01
N ILE A 222 -19.62 -38.16 -4.04
CA ILE A 222 -19.44 -39.29 -4.97
C ILE A 222 -18.94 -40.52 -4.21
N GLN A 223 -17.87 -40.40 -3.41
CA GLN A 223 -17.35 -41.53 -2.64
C GLN A 223 -18.43 -42.15 -1.75
N TYR A 224 -19.14 -41.32 -0.98
CA TYR A 224 -20.22 -41.77 -0.11
C TYR A 224 -21.33 -42.47 -0.91
N ALA A 225 -21.80 -41.86 -2.00
CA ALA A 225 -22.88 -42.41 -2.81
C ALA A 225 -22.51 -43.76 -3.45
N LYS A 226 -21.29 -43.90 -3.96
CA LYS A 226 -20.81 -45.16 -4.55
C LYS A 226 -20.63 -46.26 -3.51
N GLN A 227 -20.15 -45.94 -2.32
CA GLN A 227 -20.06 -46.90 -1.21
C GLN A 227 -21.46 -47.45 -0.83
N HIS A 228 -22.50 -46.63 -0.96
CA HIS A 228 -23.88 -47.01 -0.69
C HIS A 228 -24.61 -47.64 -1.91
N GLY A 229 -23.89 -47.85 -3.02
CA GLY A 229 -24.42 -48.50 -4.22
C GLY A 229 -25.44 -47.65 -4.99
N ALA A 230 -25.32 -46.33 -4.92
CA ALA A 230 -26.12 -45.40 -5.72
C ALA A 230 -25.58 -45.28 -7.15
N ILE A 231 -26.43 -44.79 -8.05
CA ILE A 231 -26.10 -44.41 -9.42
C ILE A 231 -25.88 -42.89 -9.42
N VAL A 232 -24.67 -42.47 -9.77
CA VAL A 232 -24.22 -41.09 -9.62
C VAL A 232 -24.21 -40.39 -10.97
N ILE A 233 -24.98 -39.31 -11.07
CA ILE A 233 -24.93 -38.34 -12.16
C ILE A 233 -24.24 -37.09 -11.61
N ALA A 234 -23.12 -36.68 -12.20
CA ALA A 234 -22.33 -35.55 -11.73
C ALA A 234 -22.29 -34.42 -12.76
N THR A 235 -22.14 -33.16 -12.32
CA THR A 235 -21.92 -32.05 -13.26
C THR A 235 -20.62 -31.29 -12.99
N ALA A 236 -19.93 -30.87 -14.06
CA ALA A 236 -18.76 -29.99 -14.00
C ALA A 236 -18.60 -29.15 -15.28
N GLY A 237 -18.13 -27.91 -15.14
CA GLY A 237 -18.14 -26.93 -16.22
C GLY A 237 -16.97 -26.97 -17.21
N SER A 238 -16.10 -27.98 -17.18
CA SER A 238 -15.00 -28.12 -18.15
C SER A 238 -14.73 -29.58 -18.45
N GLU A 239 -14.33 -29.90 -19.68
CA GLU A 239 -14.05 -31.27 -20.13
C GLU A 239 -13.07 -32.03 -19.23
N VAL A 240 -11.92 -31.44 -18.89
CA VAL A 240 -10.92 -32.08 -18.00
C VAL A 240 -11.53 -32.52 -16.66
N ARG A 241 -12.35 -31.66 -16.05
CA ARG A 241 -13.05 -31.97 -14.80
C ARG A 241 -14.11 -33.03 -14.98
N ARG A 242 -14.79 -33.06 -16.13
CA ARG A 242 -15.78 -34.11 -16.43
C ARG A 242 -15.12 -35.48 -16.58
N SER A 243 -14.00 -35.56 -17.29
CA SER A 243 -13.21 -36.80 -17.40
C SER A 243 -12.67 -37.25 -16.05
N PHE A 244 -12.23 -36.32 -15.20
CA PHE A 244 -11.82 -36.63 -13.83
C PHE A 244 -12.97 -37.24 -13.01
N LEU A 245 -14.19 -36.73 -13.13
CA LEU A 245 -15.34 -37.24 -12.37
C LEU A 245 -15.73 -38.67 -12.73
N GLN A 246 -15.57 -39.06 -13.99
CA GLN A 246 -15.76 -40.46 -14.41
C GLN A 246 -14.74 -41.37 -13.71
N LEU A 247 -13.47 -40.95 -13.66
CA LEU A 247 -12.43 -41.67 -12.91
C LEU A 247 -12.69 -41.69 -11.39
N ALA A 248 -13.31 -40.63 -10.86
CA ALA A 248 -13.69 -40.53 -9.46
C ALA A 248 -14.92 -41.39 -9.08
N GLY A 249 -15.58 -42.02 -10.06
CA GLY A 249 -16.66 -42.99 -9.83
C GLY A 249 -18.06 -42.51 -10.21
N ALA A 250 -18.22 -41.36 -10.86
CA ALA A 250 -19.51 -40.95 -11.41
C ALA A 250 -19.88 -41.82 -12.63
N ASP A 251 -21.12 -42.33 -12.66
CA ASP A 251 -21.61 -43.18 -13.75
C ASP A 251 -21.93 -42.35 -15.00
N TYR A 252 -22.43 -41.13 -14.79
CA TYR A 252 -22.71 -40.16 -15.86
C TYR A 252 -22.18 -38.78 -15.49
N VAL A 253 -21.69 -38.03 -16.48
CA VAL A 253 -21.13 -36.69 -16.24
C VAL A 253 -21.60 -35.68 -17.27
N LEU A 254 -22.13 -34.55 -16.80
CA LEU A 254 -22.77 -33.51 -17.60
C LEU A 254 -22.07 -32.16 -17.43
N ASP A 255 -22.36 -31.21 -18.34
CA ASP A 255 -21.91 -29.83 -18.18
C ASP A 255 -22.74 -29.13 -17.10
N SER A 256 -22.08 -28.43 -16.19
CA SER A 256 -22.75 -27.65 -15.12
C SER A 256 -23.13 -26.24 -15.56
N ARG A 257 -22.68 -25.77 -16.73
CA ARG A 257 -22.93 -24.42 -17.25
C ARG A 257 -24.06 -24.35 -18.26
N ASP A 258 -24.55 -25.51 -18.70
CA ASP A 258 -25.65 -25.64 -19.65
C ASP A 258 -26.88 -26.19 -18.94
N LEU A 259 -28.03 -25.55 -19.10
CA LEU A 259 -29.30 -25.99 -18.53
C LEU A 259 -29.83 -27.28 -19.17
N ALA A 260 -29.26 -27.70 -20.32
CA ALA A 260 -29.56 -28.97 -20.97
C ALA A 260 -29.23 -30.20 -20.10
N PHE A 261 -28.51 -30.04 -18.98
CA PHE A 261 -28.29 -31.13 -18.02
C PHE A 261 -29.62 -31.75 -17.57
N ALA A 262 -30.69 -30.97 -17.46
CA ALA A 262 -31.98 -31.45 -16.98
C ALA A 262 -32.62 -32.45 -17.95
N ASP A 263 -32.55 -32.15 -19.25
CA ASP A 263 -33.05 -33.02 -20.31
C ASP A 263 -32.20 -34.28 -20.43
N ALA A 264 -30.87 -34.14 -20.34
CA ALA A 264 -29.95 -35.27 -20.33
C ALA A 264 -30.17 -36.20 -19.12
N VAL A 265 -30.42 -35.65 -17.92
CA VAL A 265 -30.79 -36.43 -16.73
C VAL A 265 -32.07 -37.24 -16.99
N ARG A 266 -33.09 -36.65 -17.63
CA ARG A 266 -34.31 -37.38 -17.99
C ARG A 266 -34.01 -38.49 -18.98
N GLU A 267 -33.18 -38.25 -19.99
CA GLU A 267 -32.79 -39.27 -20.96
C GLU A 267 -32.10 -40.47 -20.29
N PHE A 268 -31.08 -40.23 -19.46
CA PHE A 268 -30.36 -41.31 -18.76
C PHE A 268 -31.23 -42.11 -17.80
N THR A 269 -32.28 -41.49 -17.26
CA THR A 269 -33.18 -42.10 -16.29
C THR A 269 -34.45 -42.64 -16.92
N GLY A 270 -34.53 -42.72 -18.26
CA GLY A 270 -35.73 -43.21 -18.97
C GLY A 270 -36.98 -42.35 -18.76
N GLY A 271 -36.79 -41.06 -18.51
CA GLY A 271 -37.83 -40.07 -18.22
C GLY A 271 -38.24 -39.98 -16.75
N HIS A 272 -37.73 -40.86 -15.88
CA HIS A 272 -38.14 -40.92 -14.48
C HIS A 272 -37.54 -39.81 -13.60
N GLY A 273 -36.36 -39.29 -13.95
CA GLY A 273 -35.64 -38.32 -13.12
C GLY A 273 -34.77 -38.98 -12.05
N VAL A 274 -34.41 -38.22 -11.00
CA VAL A 274 -33.50 -38.66 -9.92
C VAL A 274 -34.19 -38.70 -8.56
N ASP A 275 -33.66 -39.51 -7.64
CA ASP A 275 -34.18 -39.67 -6.28
C ASP A 275 -33.64 -38.58 -5.34
N ILE A 276 -32.40 -38.14 -5.56
CA ILE A 276 -31.73 -37.12 -4.75
C ILE A 276 -31.02 -36.12 -5.65
N VAL A 277 -31.08 -34.85 -5.29
CA VAL A 277 -30.25 -33.79 -5.86
C VAL A 277 -29.42 -33.15 -4.74
N LEU A 278 -28.09 -33.15 -4.89
CA LEU A 278 -27.18 -32.34 -4.09
C LEU A 278 -26.81 -31.08 -4.88
N ASN A 279 -27.49 -29.98 -4.55
CA ASN A 279 -27.41 -28.73 -5.29
C ASN A 279 -26.37 -27.77 -4.71
N SER A 280 -25.69 -27.08 -5.63
CA SER A 280 -24.84 -25.92 -5.34
C SER A 280 -25.01 -24.80 -6.38
N LEU A 281 -25.92 -24.98 -7.35
CA LEU A 281 -26.19 -24.02 -8.42
C LEU A 281 -27.28 -23.04 -7.96
N SER A 282 -27.36 -21.89 -8.62
CA SER A 282 -28.32 -20.83 -8.26
C SER A 282 -29.23 -20.45 -9.43
N GLY A 283 -30.37 -19.84 -9.12
CA GLY A 283 -31.31 -19.31 -10.13
C GLY A 283 -31.98 -20.41 -10.96
N GLU A 284 -32.10 -20.21 -12.27
CA GLU A 284 -32.83 -21.15 -13.15
C GLU A 284 -32.24 -22.57 -13.11
N ALA A 285 -30.92 -22.71 -12.95
CA ALA A 285 -30.30 -24.02 -12.80
C ALA A 285 -30.80 -24.78 -11.56
N MET A 286 -31.02 -24.09 -10.43
CA MET A 286 -31.61 -24.68 -9.23
C MET A 286 -33.05 -25.13 -9.51
N GLU A 287 -33.85 -24.31 -10.18
CA GLU A 287 -35.25 -24.66 -10.52
C GLU A 287 -35.32 -25.89 -11.42
N ARG A 288 -34.48 -25.96 -12.46
CA ARG A 288 -34.36 -27.14 -13.33
C ARG A 288 -33.90 -28.38 -12.58
N SER A 289 -33.08 -28.20 -11.55
CA SER A 289 -32.65 -29.30 -10.68
C SER A 289 -33.79 -29.85 -9.83
N ILE A 290 -34.73 -29.00 -9.40
CA ILE A 290 -35.95 -29.44 -8.70
C ILE A 290 -36.87 -30.22 -9.66
N ASP A 291 -36.99 -29.76 -10.91
CA ASP A 291 -37.90 -30.37 -11.88
C ASP A 291 -37.52 -31.80 -12.30
N VAL A 292 -36.24 -32.18 -12.16
CA VAL A 292 -35.76 -33.54 -12.47
C VAL A 292 -35.92 -34.51 -11.32
N LEU A 293 -36.46 -34.11 -10.16
CA LEU A 293 -36.76 -35.02 -9.06
C LEU A 293 -37.95 -35.94 -9.40
N LYS A 294 -37.81 -37.21 -9.01
CA LYS A 294 -38.92 -38.17 -8.92
C LYS A 294 -39.93 -37.76 -7.84
N PRO A 295 -41.16 -38.28 -7.88
CA PRO A 295 -42.01 -38.31 -6.69
C PRO A 295 -41.26 -38.89 -5.49
N PHE A 296 -41.45 -38.30 -4.31
CA PHE A 296 -40.71 -38.59 -3.07
C PHE A 296 -39.21 -38.27 -3.09
N GLY A 297 -38.74 -37.55 -4.11
CA GLY A 297 -37.35 -37.12 -4.23
C GLY A 297 -36.91 -36.11 -3.15
N ARG A 298 -35.61 -36.03 -2.91
CA ARG A 298 -35.01 -35.17 -1.87
C ARG A 298 -34.05 -34.16 -2.49
N PHE A 299 -34.34 -32.88 -2.28
CA PHE A 299 -33.50 -31.78 -2.71
C PHE A 299 -32.64 -31.28 -1.55
N LEU A 300 -31.32 -31.26 -1.71
CA LEU A 300 -30.34 -30.89 -0.71
C LEU A 300 -29.61 -29.63 -1.17
N GLU A 301 -29.97 -28.47 -0.61
CA GLU A 301 -29.42 -27.17 -0.99
C GLU A 301 -28.20 -26.80 -0.13
N LEU A 302 -27.04 -26.69 -0.78
CA LEU A 302 -25.81 -26.16 -0.16
C LEU A 302 -25.58 -24.67 -0.50
N GLY A 303 -26.25 -24.16 -1.53
CA GLY A 303 -26.09 -22.79 -2.02
C GLY A 303 -26.70 -21.77 -1.06
N LYS A 304 -25.86 -20.89 -0.50
CA LYS A 304 -26.32 -19.82 0.40
C LYS A 304 -26.93 -18.63 -0.34
N ARG A 305 -26.50 -18.34 -1.57
CA ARG A 305 -26.85 -17.11 -2.29
C ARG A 305 -28.36 -16.90 -2.43
N ASP A 306 -29.09 -17.92 -2.89
CA ASP A 306 -30.53 -17.78 -3.14
C ASP A 306 -31.36 -17.76 -1.84
N LEU A 307 -30.86 -18.40 -0.77
CA LEU A 307 -31.45 -18.34 0.57
C LEU A 307 -31.40 -16.90 1.13
N TYR A 308 -30.24 -16.24 1.11
CA TYR A 308 -30.09 -14.88 1.64
C TYR A 308 -30.71 -13.81 0.72
N LEU A 309 -30.82 -14.07 -0.58
CA LEU A 309 -31.58 -13.21 -1.50
C LEU A 309 -33.10 -13.41 -1.39
N ASN A 310 -33.57 -14.30 -0.52
CA ASN A 310 -34.98 -14.65 -0.34
C ASN A 310 -35.66 -14.96 -1.68
N ARG A 311 -35.00 -15.75 -2.53
CA ARG A 311 -35.61 -16.17 -3.81
C ARG A 311 -36.82 -17.05 -3.54
N ARG A 312 -37.88 -16.84 -4.33
CA ARG A 312 -39.12 -17.59 -4.21
C ARG A 312 -38.94 -18.98 -4.83
N ILE A 313 -39.24 -20.02 -4.06
CA ILE A 313 -39.35 -21.39 -4.57
C ILE A 313 -40.81 -21.65 -4.97
N HIS A 314 -41.00 -22.21 -6.16
CA HIS A 314 -42.33 -22.64 -6.60
C HIS A 314 -42.81 -23.83 -5.77
N LEU A 315 -44.01 -23.76 -5.19
CA LEU A 315 -44.57 -24.85 -4.37
C LEU A 315 -45.12 -26.02 -5.20
N ARG A 316 -45.37 -25.82 -6.50
CA ARG A 316 -46.02 -26.81 -7.37
C ARG A 316 -45.26 -28.15 -7.44
N PRO A 317 -43.91 -28.20 -7.49
CA PRO A 317 -43.16 -29.46 -7.43
C PRO A 317 -43.41 -30.26 -6.14
N LEU A 318 -43.66 -29.61 -5.00
CA LEU A 318 -43.91 -30.26 -3.70
C LEU A 318 -45.14 -31.20 -3.72
N ARG A 319 -46.07 -31.02 -4.67
CA ARG A 319 -47.23 -31.92 -4.85
C ARG A 319 -46.84 -33.37 -5.13
N GLN A 320 -45.59 -33.62 -5.55
CA GLN A 320 -45.06 -34.95 -5.79
C GLN A 320 -44.42 -35.56 -4.53
N ASN A 321 -44.72 -35.04 -3.34
CA ASN A 321 -44.15 -35.45 -2.06
C ASN A 321 -42.62 -35.30 -1.98
N ILE A 322 -42.05 -34.37 -2.78
CA ILE A 322 -40.61 -34.09 -2.68
C ILE A 322 -40.32 -33.34 -1.37
N SER A 323 -39.12 -33.53 -0.83
CA SER A 323 -38.62 -32.83 0.36
C SER A 323 -37.50 -31.86 -0.03
N TYR A 324 -37.47 -30.69 0.59
CA TYR A 324 -36.43 -29.67 0.39
C TYR A 324 -35.69 -29.41 1.70
N PHE A 325 -34.36 -29.57 1.68
CA PHE A 325 -33.50 -29.34 2.83
C PHE A 325 -32.50 -28.23 2.51
N ALA A 326 -32.58 -27.12 3.25
CA ALA A 326 -31.51 -26.11 3.27
C ALA A 326 -30.44 -26.53 4.29
N ILE A 327 -29.18 -26.58 3.86
CA ILE A 327 -28.09 -27.13 4.68
C ILE A 327 -27.05 -26.05 4.96
N ASP A 328 -26.80 -25.82 6.25
CA ASP A 328 -25.67 -25.02 6.71
C ASP A 328 -24.85 -25.82 7.72
N ILE A 329 -23.73 -26.39 7.25
CA ILE A 329 -22.89 -27.23 8.09
C ILE A 329 -22.19 -26.44 9.20
N ASP A 330 -22.00 -25.14 8.99
CA ASP A 330 -21.35 -24.25 9.96
C ASP A 330 -22.22 -24.08 11.22
N GLN A 331 -23.54 -24.18 11.09
CA GLN A 331 -24.45 -24.10 12.25
C GLN A 331 -24.49 -25.40 13.07
N LEU A 332 -24.07 -26.53 12.49
CA LEU A 332 -24.28 -27.85 13.09
C LEU A 332 -23.57 -28.00 14.45
N PRO A 333 -22.29 -27.61 14.63
CA PRO A 333 -21.62 -27.72 15.92
C PRO A 333 -22.26 -26.90 17.03
N ILE A 334 -22.87 -25.74 16.71
CA ILE A 334 -23.54 -24.89 17.69
C ILE A 334 -24.96 -25.41 17.97
N ARG A 335 -25.74 -25.67 16.92
CA ARG A 335 -27.19 -25.91 17.05
C ARG A 335 -27.51 -27.38 17.36
N ARG A 336 -26.66 -28.32 16.96
CA ARG A 336 -26.82 -29.77 17.14
C ARG A 336 -25.47 -30.44 17.47
N PRO A 337 -24.82 -30.06 18.59
CA PRO A 337 -23.46 -30.50 18.92
C PRO A 337 -23.30 -32.02 18.98
N ASP A 338 -24.30 -32.75 19.52
CA ASP A 338 -24.23 -34.22 19.60
C ASP A 338 -24.24 -34.88 18.21
N LEU A 339 -25.01 -34.32 17.27
CA LEU A 339 -25.05 -34.81 15.90
C LEU A 339 -23.75 -34.47 15.17
N ALA A 340 -23.20 -33.26 15.36
CA ALA A 340 -21.90 -32.89 14.81
C ALA A 340 -20.79 -33.84 15.30
N ARG A 341 -20.78 -34.16 16.59
CA ARG A 341 -19.84 -35.11 17.21
C ARG A 341 -20.00 -36.52 16.63
N LEU A 342 -21.23 -36.99 16.48
CA LEU A 342 -21.52 -38.30 15.88
C LEU A 342 -20.96 -38.39 14.46
N LEU A 343 -21.30 -37.41 13.61
CA LEU A 343 -20.86 -37.41 12.21
C LEU A 343 -19.33 -37.30 12.07
N LEU A 344 -18.68 -36.47 12.90
CA LEU A 344 -17.22 -36.37 12.87
C LEU A 344 -16.56 -37.69 13.34
N SER A 345 -17.18 -38.40 14.28
CA SER A 345 -16.73 -39.71 14.73
C SER A 345 -16.91 -40.78 13.65
N GLU A 346 -18.03 -40.77 12.93
CA GLU A 346 -18.28 -41.64 11.77
C GLU A 346 -17.23 -41.40 10.67
N VAL A 347 -16.91 -40.14 10.37
CA VAL A 347 -15.85 -39.78 9.42
C VAL A 347 -14.48 -40.31 9.87
N SER A 348 -14.14 -40.13 11.15
CA SER A 348 -12.88 -40.63 11.70
C SER A 348 -12.78 -42.16 11.62
N ALA A 349 -13.86 -42.87 11.94
CA ALA A 349 -13.94 -44.32 11.85
C ALA A 349 -13.82 -44.81 10.40
N ALA A 350 -14.57 -44.20 9.47
CA ALA A 350 -14.53 -44.55 8.05
C ALA A 350 -13.15 -44.30 7.43
N LEU A 351 -12.47 -43.21 7.82
CA LEU A 351 -11.10 -42.93 7.40
C LEU A 351 -10.14 -43.99 7.91
N THR A 352 -10.26 -44.36 9.19
CA THR A 352 -9.40 -45.37 9.83
C THR A 352 -9.60 -46.76 9.22
N ALA A 353 -10.84 -47.10 8.86
CA ALA A 353 -11.19 -48.34 8.18
C ALA A 353 -10.81 -48.36 6.69
N GLY A 354 -10.41 -47.21 6.12
CA GLY A 354 -10.11 -47.08 4.69
C GLY A 354 -11.34 -47.08 3.78
N GLU A 355 -12.52 -46.86 4.36
CA GLU A 355 -13.81 -46.77 3.65
C GLU A 355 -13.92 -45.46 2.86
N ILE A 356 -13.40 -44.37 3.43
CA ILE A 356 -13.24 -43.09 2.74
C ILE A 356 -11.76 -42.78 2.53
N ARG A 357 -11.46 -42.02 1.48
CA ARG A 357 -10.10 -41.62 1.13
C ARG A 357 -9.97 -40.10 1.08
N PRO A 358 -8.80 -39.54 1.46
CA PRO A 358 -8.51 -38.13 1.26
C PRO A 358 -8.81 -37.67 -0.17
N LEU A 359 -9.30 -36.45 -0.31
CA LEU A 359 -9.70 -35.92 -1.61
C LEU A 359 -8.49 -35.47 -2.43
N ALA A 360 -8.65 -35.41 -3.75
CA ALA A 360 -7.71 -34.68 -4.60
C ALA A 360 -7.56 -33.24 -4.06
N HIS A 361 -6.32 -32.75 -4.00
CA HIS A 361 -6.06 -31.44 -3.42
C HIS A 361 -4.83 -30.78 -4.03
N ARG A 362 -4.74 -29.46 -3.88
CA ARG A 362 -3.57 -28.65 -4.21
C ARG A 362 -3.12 -27.90 -2.97
N ILE A 363 -1.84 -28.07 -2.65
CA ILE A 363 -1.18 -27.36 -1.56
C ILE A 363 -0.69 -26.02 -2.10
N VAL A 364 -0.93 -24.96 -1.35
CA VAL A 364 -0.51 -23.59 -1.63
C VAL A 364 0.14 -23.01 -0.37
N SER A 365 1.28 -22.34 -0.50
CA SER A 365 1.93 -21.71 0.65
C SER A 365 1.11 -20.53 1.16
N PHE A 366 1.21 -20.21 2.46
CA PHE A 366 0.71 -18.93 3.00
C PHE A 366 1.30 -17.73 2.24
N ALA A 367 2.51 -17.85 1.68
CA ALA A 367 3.14 -16.81 0.85
C ALA A 367 2.36 -16.51 -0.45
N GLU A 368 1.56 -17.46 -0.94
CA GLU A 368 0.84 -17.43 -2.21
C GLU A 368 -0.68 -17.24 -2.00
N LEU A 369 -1.06 -16.51 -0.94
CA LEU A 369 -2.45 -16.26 -0.54
C LEU A 369 -3.32 -15.76 -1.69
N ASP A 370 -2.85 -14.76 -2.44
CA ASP A 370 -3.59 -14.15 -3.55
C ASP A 370 -3.92 -15.18 -4.65
N ASP A 371 -2.96 -16.05 -4.96
CA ASP A 371 -3.12 -17.09 -5.97
C ASP A 371 -4.11 -18.16 -5.50
N ALA A 372 -4.08 -18.54 -4.22
CA ALA A 372 -5.06 -19.48 -3.65
C ALA A 372 -6.50 -18.95 -3.80
N PHE A 373 -6.74 -17.68 -3.43
CA PHE A 373 -8.07 -17.07 -3.53
C PHE A 373 -8.50 -16.88 -4.98
N ARG A 374 -7.60 -16.51 -5.90
CA ARG A 374 -7.92 -16.38 -7.35
C ARG A 374 -8.21 -17.73 -8.00
N LEU A 375 -7.48 -18.79 -7.65
CA LEU A 375 -7.75 -20.15 -8.11
C LEU A 375 -9.13 -20.65 -7.65
N MET A 376 -9.49 -20.34 -6.40
CA MET A 376 -10.81 -20.66 -5.86
C MET A 376 -11.90 -19.85 -6.55
N GLN A 377 -11.72 -18.53 -6.70
CA GLN A 377 -12.66 -17.61 -7.35
C GLN A 377 -12.97 -18.01 -8.79
N SER A 378 -11.93 -18.33 -9.57
CA SER A 378 -12.09 -18.77 -10.97
C SER A 378 -12.63 -20.20 -11.10
N SER A 379 -12.79 -20.92 -9.98
CA SER A 379 -13.20 -22.33 -9.95
C SER A 379 -12.31 -23.22 -10.83
N SER A 380 -11.01 -22.90 -10.92
CA SER A 380 -10.02 -23.56 -11.79
C SER A 380 -9.22 -24.65 -11.06
N HIS A 381 -9.82 -25.29 -10.06
CA HIS A 381 -9.22 -26.34 -9.24
C HIS A 381 -10.07 -27.62 -9.27
N ILE A 382 -9.46 -28.75 -8.88
CA ILE A 382 -10.13 -30.03 -8.64
C ILE A 382 -9.91 -30.38 -7.16
N GLY A 383 -11.01 -30.73 -6.48
CA GLY A 383 -11.02 -31.09 -5.07
C GLY A 383 -10.76 -29.91 -4.14
N LYS A 384 -9.80 -30.04 -3.21
CA LYS A 384 -9.56 -29.07 -2.13
C LYS A 384 -8.33 -28.19 -2.38
N LEU A 385 -8.43 -26.90 -2.07
CA LEU A 385 -7.26 -26.02 -1.93
C LEU A 385 -6.86 -25.98 -0.45
N LEU A 386 -5.60 -26.24 -0.18
CA LEU A 386 -5.05 -26.29 1.17
C LEU A 386 -3.96 -25.23 1.32
N LEU A 387 -4.10 -24.36 2.31
CA LEU A 387 -3.05 -23.41 2.67
C LEU A 387 -2.18 -24.02 3.78
N VAL A 388 -0.86 -23.96 3.59
CA VAL A 388 0.12 -24.49 4.55
C VAL A 388 1.03 -23.36 5.06
N PRO A 389 1.28 -23.25 6.38
CA PRO A 389 2.11 -22.17 6.92
C PRO A 389 3.58 -22.26 6.53
N GLY A 390 4.15 -23.47 6.40
CA GLY A 390 5.55 -23.67 6.00
C GLY A 390 6.57 -22.95 6.89
N GLY A 391 6.30 -22.81 8.19
CA GLY A 391 7.17 -22.03 9.10
C GLY A 391 7.13 -20.51 8.84
N ASN A 392 6.08 -20.03 8.18
CA ASN A 392 5.88 -18.64 7.76
C ASN A 392 6.91 -18.13 6.74
N ASP A 393 7.61 -19.03 6.04
CA ASP A 393 8.62 -18.64 5.06
C ASP A 393 8.00 -17.87 3.88
N GLY A 394 8.61 -16.75 3.51
CA GLY A 394 8.10 -15.86 2.46
C GLY A 394 6.72 -15.26 2.74
N VAL A 395 6.19 -15.31 3.96
CA VAL A 395 4.86 -14.76 4.25
C VAL A 395 4.93 -13.26 4.48
N ARG A 396 4.28 -12.49 3.60
CA ARG A 396 4.19 -11.03 3.69
C ARG A 396 3.11 -10.60 4.68
N LEU A 397 3.47 -9.73 5.62
CA LEU A 397 2.53 -9.13 6.57
C LEU A 397 1.80 -7.95 5.95
N ARG A 398 0.49 -7.87 6.20
CA ARG A 398 -0.41 -6.83 5.68
C ARG A 398 -0.24 -5.50 6.40
N LYS A 399 -0.14 -5.55 7.74
CA LYS A 399 -0.11 -4.35 8.59
C LYS A 399 1.29 -4.11 9.18
N PRO A 400 1.65 -2.84 9.42
CA PRO A 400 2.72 -2.53 10.36
C PRO A 400 2.35 -3.10 11.74
N PRO A 401 3.33 -3.45 12.57
CA PRO A 401 3.06 -3.88 13.94
C PRO A 401 2.48 -2.70 14.70
N GLU A 402 1.68 -2.98 15.71
CA GLU A 402 1.33 -1.94 16.68
C GLU A 402 2.62 -1.48 17.36
N VAL A 403 2.81 -0.16 17.43
CA VAL A 403 3.89 0.43 18.21
C VAL A 403 3.29 0.83 19.55
N VAL A 404 3.52 0.01 20.58
CA VAL A 404 3.10 0.32 21.94
C VAL A 404 4.31 0.81 22.72
N LEU A 405 4.21 2.01 23.25
CA LEU A 405 5.25 2.62 24.07
C LEU A 405 5.14 2.17 25.52
N ARG A 406 6.26 2.29 26.24
CA ARG A 406 6.37 1.87 27.63
C ARG A 406 5.75 2.91 28.55
N ARG A 407 4.78 2.49 29.37
CA ARG A 407 4.19 3.33 30.43
C ARG A 407 5.17 3.65 31.57
N ASP A 408 6.25 2.89 31.70
CA ASP A 408 7.34 3.11 32.67
C ASP A 408 8.55 3.84 32.05
N GLY A 409 8.35 4.58 30.95
CA GLY A 409 9.40 5.30 30.23
C GLY A 409 9.13 6.78 30.05
N THR A 410 10.20 7.58 30.03
CA THR A 410 10.18 9.00 29.65
C THR A 410 10.63 9.21 28.22
N TYR A 411 9.92 10.08 27.50
CA TYR A 411 10.17 10.43 26.11
C TYR A 411 10.48 11.94 26.00
N LEU A 412 11.73 12.26 25.68
CA LEU A 412 12.21 13.63 25.52
C LEU A 412 11.86 14.16 24.13
N VAL A 413 11.20 15.31 24.04
CA VAL A 413 10.87 15.96 22.78
C VAL A 413 11.45 17.38 22.76
N THR A 414 12.34 17.65 21.82
CA THR A 414 12.88 19.00 21.60
C THR A 414 12.11 19.69 20.48
N GLY A 415 11.73 20.96 20.66
CA GLY A 415 10.91 21.67 19.68
C GLY A 415 9.49 21.10 19.57
N GLY A 416 8.99 20.48 20.64
CA GLY A 416 7.69 19.81 20.69
C GLY A 416 6.63 20.54 21.51
N ILE A 417 6.77 21.83 21.79
CA ILE A 417 5.75 22.60 22.54
C ILE A 417 4.77 23.30 21.59
N ASP A 418 5.19 23.62 20.37
CA ASP A 418 4.39 24.30 19.36
C ASP A 418 4.63 23.72 17.95
N GLY A 419 3.78 24.13 17.01
CA GLY A 419 3.89 23.80 15.59
C GLY A 419 3.87 22.31 15.28
N PHE A 420 4.49 21.94 14.16
CA PHE A 420 4.54 20.57 13.67
C PHE A 420 5.23 19.58 14.64
N GLY A 421 6.20 20.06 15.43
CA GLY A 421 6.86 19.23 16.43
C GLY A 421 5.91 18.78 17.53
N TYR A 422 4.98 19.64 17.97
CA TYR A 422 3.93 19.28 18.93
C TYR A 422 2.90 18.32 18.33
N GLU A 423 2.43 18.61 17.11
CA GLU A 423 1.45 17.75 16.46
C GLU A 423 2.02 16.34 16.25
N CYS A 424 3.24 16.23 15.72
CA CYS A 424 3.75 14.93 15.30
C CYS A 424 4.40 14.08 16.40
N ALA A 425 4.96 14.68 17.45
CA ALA A 425 5.73 13.91 18.43
C ALA A 425 4.96 13.69 19.75
N PRO A 426 4.68 14.70 20.59
CA PRO A 426 3.97 14.50 21.85
C PRO A 426 2.58 13.85 21.73
N ARG A 427 1.75 14.30 20.78
CA ARG A 427 0.40 13.71 20.59
C ARG A 427 0.48 12.25 20.18
N TRP A 428 1.40 11.91 19.27
CA TRP A 428 1.66 10.52 18.89
C TRP A 428 2.16 9.69 20.07
N LEU A 429 3.13 10.20 20.84
CA LEU A 429 3.67 9.53 22.02
C LEU A 429 2.57 9.22 23.04
N ALA A 430 1.72 10.20 23.35
CA ALA A 430 0.60 10.03 24.28
C ALA A 430 -0.42 8.99 23.75
N ALA A 431 -0.82 9.09 22.47
CA ALA A 431 -1.75 8.16 21.84
C ALA A 431 -1.25 6.71 21.81
N HIS A 432 0.07 6.49 21.82
CA HIS A 432 0.70 5.17 21.80
C HIS A 432 1.17 4.70 23.20
N GLY A 433 0.74 5.36 24.27
CA GLY A 433 0.91 4.89 25.64
C GLY A 433 2.20 5.30 26.36
N ALA A 434 2.86 6.39 25.92
CA ALA A 434 4.00 6.94 26.62
C ALA A 434 3.64 7.30 28.09
N GLY A 435 4.44 6.82 29.03
CA GLY A 435 4.23 7.09 30.46
C GLY A 435 4.48 8.53 30.85
N SER A 436 5.61 9.08 30.41
CA SER A 436 5.99 10.47 30.68
C SER A 436 6.62 11.14 29.46
N ILE A 437 6.31 12.42 29.25
CA ILE A 437 6.80 13.23 28.13
C ILE A 437 7.54 14.45 28.70
N ALA A 438 8.80 14.62 28.31
CA ALA A 438 9.63 15.78 28.67
C ALA A 438 9.75 16.71 27.47
N LEU A 439 9.11 17.88 27.51
CA LEU A 439 9.16 18.87 26.43
C LEU A 439 10.27 19.89 26.70
N VAL A 440 11.19 20.06 25.76
CA VAL A 440 12.29 21.04 25.87
C VAL A 440 12.16 22.13 24.81
N SER A 441 12.25 23.39 25.26
CA SER A 441 12.41 24.53 24.37
C SER A 441 13.13 25.69 25.07
N ARG A 442 13.64 26.65 24.29
CA ARG A 442 14.32 27.85 24.82
C ARG A 442 13.41 28.74 25.67
N ARG A 443 12.11 28.81 25.32
CA ARG A 443 11.10 29.59 26.06
C ARG A 443 10.50 28.79 27.23
N GLY A 444 10.64 27.47 27.23
CA GLY A 444 10.11 26.60 28.27
C GLY A 444 8.61 26.82 28.49
N PRO A 445 8.14 26.89 29.75
CA PRO A 445 6.73 27.14 30.09
C PRO A 445 6.18 28.47 29.57
N ALA A 446 7.04 29.45 29.25
CA ALA A 446 6.61 30.73 28.68
C ALA A 446 6.26 30.65 27.18
N THR A 447 6.27 29.45 26.58
CA THR A 447 5.83 29.25 25.19
C THR A 447 4.31 29.46 25.08
N PRO A 448 3.81 30.29 24.14
CA PRO A 448 2.37 30.51 23.99
C PRO A 448 1.59 29.20 23.77
N GLY A 449 0.52 29.02 24.54
CA GLY A 449 -0.33 27.84 24.50
C GLY A 449 0.24 26.59 25.18
N ALA A 450 1.40 26.68 25.85
CA ALA A 450 2.03 25.51 26.49
C ALA A 450 1.14 24.84 27.56
N GLU A 451 0.47 25.61 28.42
CA GLU A 451 -0.38 25.06 29.48
C GLU A 451 -1.56 24.24 28.92
N ALA A 452 -2.25 24.77 27.91
CA ALA A 452 -3.35 24.08 27.26
C ALA A 452 -2.90 22.75 26.61
N ARG A 453 -1.75 22.77 25.93
CA ARG A 453 -1.15 21.60 25.28
C ARG A 453 -0.67 20.54 26.29
N VAL A 454 -0.09 20.98 27.41
CA VAL A 454 0.26 20.09 28.54
C VAL A 454 -1.01 19.43 29.10
N GLY A 455 -2.09 20.19 29.25
CA GLY A 455 -3.39 19.67 29.70
C GLY A 455 -3.98 18.62 28.76
N GLU A 456 -3.91 18.84 27.45
CA GLU A 456 -4.35 17.87 26.42
C GLU A 456 -3.62 16.53 26.57
N LEU A 457 -2.29 16.56 26.63
CA LEU A 457 -1.47 15.36 26.75
C LEU A 457 -1.66 14.65 28.11
N ALA A 458 -1.86 15.40 29.18
CA ALA A 458 -2.18 14.85 30.50
C ALA A 458 -3.54 14.15 30.52
N ALA A 459 -4.54 14.69 29.82
CA ALA A 459 -5.85 14.05 29.66
C ALA A 459 -5.76 12.73 28.87
N ALA A 460 -4.78 12.59 27.98
CA ALA A 460 -4.46 11.34 27.29
C ALA A 460 -3.69 10.33 28.17
N GLY A 461 -3.37 10.69 29.42
CA GLY A 461 -2.79 9.80 30.44
C GLY A 461 -1.26 9.84 30.58
N ALA A 462 -0.57 10.78 29.92
CA ALA A 462 0.88 10.94 30.03
C ALA A 462 1.27 11.99 31.10
N GLU A 463 2.30 11.72 31.90
CA GLU A 463 2.89 12.74 32.78
C GLU A 463 3.77 13.70 31.94
N VAL A 464 3.34 14.95 31.77
CA VAL A 464 4.06 15.92 30.93
C VAL A 464 4.79 16.98 31.77
N ARG A 465 6.07 17.19 31.48
CA ARG A 465 6.89 18.24 32.10
C ARG A 465 7.58 19.09 31.04
N VAL A 466 7.64 20.39 31.28
CA VAL A 466 8.26 21.36 30.38
C VAL A 466 9.57 21.86 30.98
N TYR A 467 10.65 21.77 30.21
CA TYR A 467 11.98 22.22 30.59
C TYR A 467 12.44 23.35 29.69
N GLN A 468 13.08 24.34 30.30
CA GLN A 468 13.66 25.47 29.59
C GLN A 468 15.15 25.23 29.33
N GLY A 469 15.58 25.35 28.08
CA GLY A 469 17.00 25.39 27.71
C GLY A 469 17.26 25.27 26.23
N ASP A 470 18.53 25.43 25.85
CA ASP A 470 18.99 25.27 24.48
C ASP A 470 19.62 23.88 24.32
N VAL A 471 19.06 23.09 23.42
CA VAL A 471 19.52 21.71 23.17
C VAL A 471 20.85 21.66 22.45
N ALA A 472 21.24 22.75 21.77
CA ALA A 472 22.53 22.85 21.12
C ALA A 472 23.64 23.33 22.08
N ASP A 473 23.28 23.79 23.28
CA ASP A 473 24.22 23.99 24.37
C ASP A 473 24.36 22.69 25.17
N HIS A 474 25.54 22.06 25.05
CA HIS A 474 25.84 20.80 25.72
C HIS A 474 25.70 20.88 27.25
N ALA A 475 26.06 21.99 27.88
CA ALA A 475 25.96 22.15 29.33
C ALA A 475 24.48 22.29 29.75
N SER A 476 23.71 23.08 29.00
CA SER A 476 22.25 23.23 29.22
C SER A 476 21.53 21.88 29.11
N LEU A 477 21.79 21.12 28.04
CA LEU A 477 21.16 19.82 27.83
C LEU A 477 21.58 18.79 28.90
N ALA A 478 22.85 18.77 29.31
CA ALA A 478 23.31 17.88 30.37
C ALA A 478 22.61 18.16 31.71
N ALA A 479 22.41 19.43 32.06
CA ALA A 479 21.67 19.82 33.26
C ALA A 479 20.20 19.37 33.19
N ILE A 480 19.54 19.58 32.06
CA ILE A 480 18.14 19.14 31.84
C ILE A 480 18.02 17.61 31.96
N LEU A 481 18.91 16.85 31.32
CA LEU A 481 18.91 15.39 31.39
C LEU A 481 19.13 14.89 32.82
N SER A 482 20.00 15.55 33.59
CA SER A 482 20.19 15.22 35.02
C SER A 482 18.90 15.40 35.82
N VAL A 483 18.13 16.47 35.57
CA VAL A 483 16.84 16.71 36.24
C VAL A 483 15.80 15.69 35.81
N ILE A 484 15.72 15.35 34.52
CA ILE A 484 14.81 14.32 34.00
C ILE A 484 15.09 12.97 34.68
N ARG A 485 16.35 12.52 34.66
CA ARG A 485 16.76 11.24 35.26
C ARG A 485 16.51 11.15 36.76
N SER A 486 16.51 12.28 37.46
CA SER A 486 16.29 12.32 38.91
C SER A 486 14.80 12.33 39.29
N ASN A 487 13.91 12.77 38.39
CA ASN A 487 12.53 13.10 38.75
C ASN A 487 11.46 12.39 37.91
N GLN A 488 11.86 11.62 36.89
CA GLN A 488 10.98 10.90 35.98
C GLN A 488 11.48 9.46 35.78
N PRO A 489 10.65 8.55 35.22
CA PRO A 489 11.09 7.22 34.84
C PRO A 489 12.30 7.22 33.88
N PRO A 490 12.95 6.05 33.67
CA PRO A 490 14.10 5.97 32.76
C PRO A 490 13.80 6.55 31.37
N LEU A 491 14.77 7.25 30.80
CA LEU A 491 14.66 7.80 29.46
C LEU A 491 14.65 6.65 28.43
N ARG A 492 13.52 6.49 27.72
CA ARG A 492 13.31 5.43 26.71
C ARG A 492 13.22 6.00 25.30
N GLY A 493 13.01 7.30 25.14
CA GLY A 493 12.92 7.88 23.81
C GLY A 493 13.39 9.33 23.72
N VAL A 494 13.86 9.67 22.53
CA VAL A 494 14.28 11.02 22.13
C VAL A 494 13.63 11.34 20.79
N VAL A 495 12.99 12.51 20.71
CA VAL A 495 12.46 13.07 19.47
C VAL A 495 13.02 14.47 19.25
N HIS A 496 13.79 14.64 18.17
CA HIS A 496 14.38 15.91 17.79
C HIS A 496 13.59 16.58 16.67
N ALA A 497 12.64 17.44 17.05
CA ALA A 497 11.81 18.24 16.13
C ALA A 497 12.21 19.73 16.11
N ALA A 498 13.26 20.12 16.84
CA ALA A 498 13.73 21.50 16.85
C ALA A 498 14.26 21.89 15.46
N SER A 499 13.77 23.01 14.94
CA SER A 499 14.21 23.53 13.64
C SER A 499 14.22 25.05 13.64
N THR A 500 15.07 25.61 12.79
CA THR A 500 15.07 27.02 12.41
C THR A 500 15.31 27.04 10.90
N ILE A 501 14.49 27.77 10.16
CA ILE A 501 14.55 27.84 8.70
C ILE A 501 14.86 29.30 8.36
N GLU A 502 15.97 29.49 7.66
CA GLU A 502 16.38 30.78 7.08
C GLU A 502 16.83 30.46 5.65
N ASP A 503 16.09 30.97 4.66
CA ASP A 503 16.43 30.77 3.25
C ASP A 503 17.52 31.77 2.83
N GLY A 504 18.43 31.34 1.97
CA GLY A 504 19.52 32.15 1.45
C GLY A 504 20.05 31.60 0.13
N LEU A 505 20.28 32.48 -0.85
CA LEU A 505 20.94 32.09 -2.10
C LEU A 505 22.38 31.67 -1.79
N ALA A 506 22.91 30.71 -2.56
CA ALA A 506 24.26 30.20 -2.33
C ALA A 506 25.35 31.28 -2.36
N ALA A 507 25.13 32.39 -3.06
CA ALA A 507 26.03 33.54 -3.10
C ALA A 507 26.04 34.37 -1.80
N ASP A 508 24.96 34.29 -1.01
CA ASP A 508 24.72 35.12 0.19
C ASP A 508 24.93 34.32 1.49
N ILE A 509 25.28 33.03 1.39
CA ILE A 509 25.55 32.18 2.56
C ILE A 509 26.92 32.51 3.14
N ASP A 510 26.93 33.16 4.31
CA ASP A 510 28.13 33.43 5.11
C ASP A 510 28.25 32.50 6.33
N VAL A 511 29.37 32.59 7.06
CA VAL A 511 29.64 31.78 8.26
C VAL A 511 28.58 31.99 9.34
N ALA A 512 28.07 33.21 9.49
CA ALA A 512 27.09 33.55 10.51
C ALA A 512 25.72 32.89 10.21
N HIS A 513 25.29 32.91 8.94
CA HIS A 513 24.08 32.25 8.46
C HIS A 513 24.19 30.73 8.62
N VAL A 514 25.34 30.14 8.24
CA VAL A 514 25.61 28.70 8.47
C VAL A 514 25.47 28.36 9.95
N HIS A 515 26.07 29.15 10.85
CA HIS A 515 25.97 28.90 12.29
C HIS A 515 24.52 28.99 12.78
N ARG A 516 23.74 29.98 12.35
CA ARG A 516 22.32 30.12 12.76
C ARG A 516 21.43 28.96 12.30
N VAL A 517 21.63 28.46 11.08
CA VAL A 517 20.76 27.41 10.50
C VAL A 517 21.20 26.01 10.91
N LEU A 518 22.51 25.71 10.88
CA LEU A 518 23.00 24.36 11.15
C LEU A 518 23.13 24.06 12.64
N HIS A 519 23.60 25.02 13.45
CA HIS A 519 23.95 24.76 14.85
C HIS A 519 22.79 24.22 15.71
N PRO A 520 21.58 24.81 15.69
CA PRO A 520 20.48 24.32 16.54
C PRO A 520 20.07 22.88 16.21
N LYS A 521 20.14 22.52 14.93
CA LYS A 521 19.67 21.23 14.42
C LYS A 521 20.74 20.14 14.54
N ILE A 522 21.93 20.41 14.00
CA ILE A 522 23.04 19.44 14.05
C ILE A 522 23.61 19.34 15.46
N GLY A 523 23.89 20.48 16.10
CA GLY A 523 24.46 20.54 17.45
C GLY A 523 23.54 19.87 18.47
N GLY A 524 22.24 20.17 18.41
CA GLY A 524 21.24 19.52 19.26
C GLY A 524 21.19 18.00 19.08
N ALA A 525 21.17 17.51 17.84
CA ALA A 525 21.13 16.08 17.58
C ALA A 525 22.41 15.34 18.03
N ILE A 526 23.59 15.94 17.81
CA ILE A 526 24.87 15.38 18.28
C ILE A 526 24.92 15.34 19.81
N ALA A 527 24.50 16.42 20.48
CA ALA A 527 24.47 16.49 21.92
C ALA A 527 23.50 15.45 22.50
N LEU A 528 22.31 15.30 21.92
CA LEU A 528 21.34 14.25 22.28
C LEU A 528 21.93 12.85 22.11
N ASP A 529 22.54 12.52 20.96
CA ASP A 529 23.17 11.21 20.73
C ASP A 529 24.26 10.90 21.76
N THR A 530 25.09 11.91 22.07
CA THR A 530 26.24 11.76 22.95
C THR A 530 25.79 11.59 24.40
N LEU A 531 24.92 12.48 24.88
CA LEU A 531 24.51 12.54 26.28
C LEU A 531 23.49 11.46 26.68
N THR A 532 22.80 10.84 25.71
CA THR A 532 21.83 9.76 25.96
C THR A 532 22.35 8.36 25.65
N ARG A 533 23.66 8.24 25.43
CA ARG A 533 24.32 7.00 24.98
C ARG A 533 24.17 5.84 25.96
N ASP A 534 24.17 6.15 27.25
CA ASP A 534 24.08 5.18 28.34
C ASP A 534 22.64 5.00 28.86
N ASP A 535 21.69 5.77 28.32
CA ASP A 535 20.26 5.56 28.59
C ASP A 535 19.72 4.41 27.75
N PRO A 536 18.71 3.67 28.24
CA PRO A 536 18.13 2.55 27.50
C PRO A 536 17.10 3.02 26.47
N ILE A 537 17.56 3.81 25.50
CA ILE A 537 16.76 4.38 24.42
C ILE A 537 16.26 3.27 23.49
N GLU A 538 14.95 3.24 23.27
CA GLU A 538 14.24 2.35 22.35
C GLU A 538 13.72 3.11 21.13
N LEU A 539 13.49 4.42 21.25
CA LEU A 539 13.05 5.32 20.18
C LEU A 539 13.99 6.52 20.04
N PHE A 540 14.64 6.69 18.89
CA PHE A 540 15.39 7.90 18.58
C PHE A 540 14.92 8.44 17.22
N LEU A 541 14.09 9.48 17.24
CA LEU A 541 13.42 10.03 16.07
C LEU A 541 13.93 11.45 15.79
N VAL A 542 14.30 11.75 14.56
CA VAL A 542 14.71 13.11 14.16
C VAL A 542 13.91 13.59 12.96
N PHE A 543 13.49 14.85 12.97
CA PHE A 543 12.73 15.43 11.86
C PHE A 543 13.68 16.03 10.83
N SER A 544 13.81 15.33 9.71
CA SER A 544 14.47 15.78 8.49
C SER A 544 13.46 16.50 7.58
N SER A 545 13.81 16.75 6.31
CA SER A 545 12.92 17.33 5.31
C SER A 545 13.07 16.60 3.97
N ALA A 546 11.98 16.42 3.23
CA ALA A 546 11.97 15.81 1.90
C ALA A 546 12.87 16.55 0.90
N THR A 547 13.25 17.80 1.18
CA THR A 547 14.21 18.58 0.40
C THR A 547 15.62 17.98 0.41
N THR A 548 15.96 17.03 1.30
CA THR A 548 17.21 16.27 1.21
C THR A 548 17.29 15.39 -0.02
N VAL A 549 16.15 14.97 -0.56
CA VAL A 549 16.08 14.11 -1.73
C VAL A 549 16.10 14.91 -3.03
N ILE A 550 15.28 15.97 -3.11
CA ILE A 550 15.04 16.72 -4.34
C ILE A 550 15.77 18.07 -4.38
N GLY A 551 16.36 18.51 -3.28
CA GLY A 551 16.87 19.87 -3.12
C GLY A 551 15.76 20.92 -3.10
N ALA A 552 16.10 22.13 -2.66
CA ALA A 552 15.24 23.29 -2.81
C ALA A 552 16.12 24.54 -3.05
N PRO A 553 15.94 25.26 -4.16
CA PRO A 553 16.68 26.49 -4.42
C PRO A 553 16.52 27.48 -3.26
N GLY A 554 17.64 28.03 -2.78
CA GLY A 554 17.66 28.94 -1.62
C GLY A 554 17.69 28.23 -0.26
N GLN A 555 17.65 26.89 -0.20
CA GLN A 555 17.63 26.16 1.08
C GLN A 555 18.89 25.32 1.31
N GLY A 556 20.03 25.70 0.72
CA GLY A 556 21.26 24.89 0.75
C GLY A 556 21.73 24.55 2.18
N ALA A 557 21.76 25.54 3.08
CA ALA A 557 22.13 25.34 4.48
C ALA A 557 21.12 24.43 5.23
N TYR A 558 19.82 24.60 4.97
CA TYR A 558 18.77 23.76 5.55
C TYR A 558 18.87 22.31 5.07
N VAL A 559 19.04 22.09 3.76
CA VAL A 559 19.25 20.76 3.18
C VAL A 559 20.48 20.09 3.80
N ALA A 560 21.59 20.81 3.94
CA ALA A 560 22.80 20.29 4.58
C ALA A 560 22.57 19.86 6.04
N ALA A 561 21.84 20.68 6.81
CA ALA A 561 21.49 20.34 8.21
C ALA A 561 20.65 19.06 8.31
N ASN A 562 19.66 18.91 7.43
CA ASN A 562 18.80 17.72 7.38
C ASN A 562 19.59 16.46 6.95
N THR A 563 20.43 16.57 5.93
CA THR A 563 21.28 15.46 5.48
C THR A 563 22.23 15.00 6.59
N ALA A 564 22.76 15.93 7.39
CA ALA A 564 23.59 15.60 8.56
C ALA A 564 22.80 14.81 9.64
N LEU A 565 21.53 15.14 9.88
CA LEU A 565 20.68 14.35 10.78
C LEU A 565 20.47 12.92 10.28
N GLU A 566 20.20 12.76 8.99
CA GLU A 566 20.05 11.43 8.40
C GLU A 566 21.35 10.62 8.50
N ALA A 567 22.51 11.27 8.31
CA ALA A 567 23.82 10.64 8.49
C ALA A 567 24.05 10.20 9.95
N LEU A 568 23.71 11.03 10.94
CA LEU A 568 23.78 10.67 12.36
C LEU A 568 22.92 9.45 12.66
N VAL A 569 21.69 9.39 12.14
CA VAL A 569 20.81 8.24 12.34
C VAL A 569 21.36 6.98 11.67
N ARG A 570 21.89 7.07 10.45
CA ARG A 570 22.57 5.95 9.78
C ARG A 570 23.75 5.44 10.63
N GLN A 571 24.53 6.34 11.24
CA GLN A 571 25.63 5.98 12.13
C GLN A 571 25.12 5.29 13.42
N ARG A 572 24.05 5.78 14.04
CA ARG A 572 23.42 5.11 15.20
C ARG A 572 22.97 3.70 14.87
N ARG A 573 22.30 3.52 13.73
CA ARG A 573 21.82 2.22 13.26
C ARG A 573 22.97 1.26 12.98
N ALA A 574 24.06 1.73 12.37
CA ALA A 574 25.27 0.94 12.16
C ALA A 574 25.93 0.49 13.47
N ALA A 575 25.77 1.25 14.55
CA ALA A 575 26.22 0.89 15.90
C ALA A 575 25.20 0.03 16.69
N GLY A 576 24.15 -0.49 16.03
CA GLY A 576 23.13 -1.33 16.67
C GLY A 576 22.12 -0.56 17.53
N ARG A 577 22.10 0.77 17.46
CA ARG A 577 21.22 1.63 18.27
C ARG A 577 19.99 2.05 17.47
N PRO A 578 18.84 2.31 18.13
CA PRO A 578 17.66 2.81 17.44
C PRO A 578 17.89 4.20 16.87
N GLY A 579 17.21 4.49 15.77
CA GLY A 579 17.34 5.71 15.02
C GLY A 579 16.44 5.71 13.78
N LEU A 580 15.62 6.76 13.62
CA LEU A 580 14.85 7.05 12.41
C LEU A 580 14.92 8.54 12.12
N ALA A 581 15.29 8.90 10.89
CA ALA A 581 15.13 10.24 10.35
C ALA A 581 13.92 10.26 9.41
N VAL A 582 12.94 11.12 9.69
CA VAL A 582 11.78 11.28 8.80
C VAL A 582 11.92 12.59 8.04
N ALA A 583 12.10 12.48 6.74
CA ALA A 583 12.19 13.59 5.80
C ALA A 583 10.78 14.02 5.37
N TRP A 584 10.20 14.95 6.12
CA TRP A 584 8.83 15.41 5.92
C TRP A 584 8.70 16.34 4.71
N GLY A 585 7.63 16.15 3.94
CA GLY A 585 7.14 17.09 2.93
C GLY A 585 6.52 18.35 3.56
N PRO A 586 5.96 19.25 2.73
CA PRO A 586 5.26 20.43 3.22
C PRO A 586 4.04 20.03 4.08
N ILE A 587 3.86 20.72 5.21
CA ILE A 587 2.76 20.52 6.15
C ILE A 587 1.87 21.77 6.10
N GLU A 588 0.56 21.58 6.00
CA GLU A 588 -0.38 22.69 5.73
C GLU A 588 -0.84 23.44 6.98
N ASP A 589 -1.08 22.71 8.07
CA ASP A 589 -1.85 23.15 9.24
C ASP A 589 -0.99 23.35 10.50
N ALA A 590 0.28 22.95 10.46
CA ALA A 590 1.17 23.04 11.61
C ALA A 590 2.60 23.49 11.25
N GLY A 591 3.15 24.40 12.06
CA GLY A 591 4.54 24.87 11.97
C GLY A 591 4.76 26.11 11.10
N HIS A 592 6.01 26.36 10.71
CA HIS A 592 6.47 27.61 10.09
C HIS A 592 5.75 27.98 8.77
N LEU A 593 5.25 26.98 8.04
CA LEU A 593 4.58 27.19 6.74
C LEU A 593 3.08 27.53 6.90
N ALA A 594 2.43 27.08 7.97
CA ALA A 594 1.02 27.40 8.24
C ALA A 594 0.82 28.90 8.52
N GLU A 595 1.83 29.57 9.06
CA GLU A 595 1.84 31.02 9.31
C GLU A 595 2.16 31.84 8.04
N ARG A 596 2.46 31.19 6.89
CA ARG A 596 2.90 31.82 5.62
C ARG A 596 2.28 31.14 4.39
N PRO A 597 0.97 31.30 4.15
CA PRO A 597 0.24 30.58 3.10
C PRO A 597 0.77 30.85 1.68
N ASP A 598 1.24 32.07 1.39
CA ASP A 598 1.82 32.41 0.09
C ASP A 598 3.15 31.66 -0.17
N THR A 599 3.97 31.49 0.88
CA THR A 599 5.22 30.72 0.81
C THR A 599 4.93 29.25 0.62
N LEU A 600 3.93 28.70 1.32
CA LEU A 600 3.48 27.32 1.15
C LEU A 600 3.00 27.05 -0.28
N ALA A 601 2.16 27.93 -0.84
CA ALA A 601 1.65 27.80 -2.20
C ALA A 601 2.77 27.88 -3.26
N SER A 602 3.72 28.80 -3.09
CA SER A 602 4.89 28.95 -3.98
C SER A 602 5.80 27.73 -3.93
N LEU A 603 6.11 27.23 -2.72
CA LEU A 603 6.97 26.06 -2.51
C LEU A 603 6.32 24.78 -3.05
N SER A 604 5.01 24.61 -2.81
CA SER A 604 4.22 23.48 -3.32
C SER A 604 4.22 23.43 -4.85
N ARG A 605 4.04 24.60 -5.48
CA ARG A 605 4.14 24.74 -6.95
C ARG A 605 5.53 24.37 -7.44
N ARG A 606 6.58 24.97 -6.87
CA ARG A 606 7.98 24.78 -7.30
C ARG A 606 8.50 23.34 -7.11
N LEU A 607 8.08 22.67 -6.03
CA LEU A 607 8.53 21.32 -5.71
C LEU A 607 7.62 20.21 -6.27
N GLY A 608 6.46 20.58 -6.86
CA GLY A 608 5.41 19.64 -7.21
C GLY A 608 4.93 18.82 -6.01
N ALA A 609 5.10 19.33 -4.80
CA ALA A 609 4.73 18.68 -3.55
C ALA A 609 3.42 19.27 -3.05
N LYS A 610 2.47 18.41 -2.68
CA LYS A 610 1.22 18.84 -2.06
C LYS A 610 1.42 18.92 -0.55
N PRO A 611 0.99 20.02 0.09
CA PRO A 611 0.89 20.07 1.54
C PRO A 611 -0.01 18.95 2.06
N ILE A 612 0.35 18.38 3.21
CA ILE A 612 -0.47 17.39 3.90
C ILE A 612 -0.83 17.90 5.31
N PRO A 613 -2.00 17.52 5.86
CA PRO A 613 -2.33 17.73 7.26
C PRO A 613 -1.36 16.99 8.20
N ALA A 614 -1.10 17.54 9.38
CA ALA A 614 -0.27 16.91 10.39
C ALA A 614 -0.85 15.56 10.85
N GLU A 615 -2.17 15.41 10.91
CA GLU A 615 -2.85 14.14 11.21
C GLU A 615 -2.51 13.04 10.17
N GLN A 616 -2.43 13.41 8.89
CA GLN A 616 -2.05 12.46 7.84
C GLN A 616 -0.57 12.06 7.94
N ALA A 617 0.31 12.99 8.30
CA ALA A 617 1.71 12.71 8.60
C ALA A 617 1.86 11.74 9.79
N LEU A 618 1.09 11.96 10.86
CA LEU A 618 1.02 11.12 12.05
C LEU A 618 0.60 9.69 11.76
N ALA A 619 -0.42 9.51 10.90
CA ALA A 619 -0.91 8.19 10.52
C ALA A 619 0.18 7.32 9.85
N GLY A 620 1.16 7.95 9.19
CA GLY A 620 2.30 7.26 8.58
C GLY A 620 3.44 6.90 9.55
N LEU A 621 3.55 7.58 10.70
CA LEU A 621 4.72 7.49 11.58
C LEU A 621 4.94 6.08 12.14
N THR A 622 3.87 5.41 12.57
CA THR A 622 3.92 4.04 13.08
C THR A 622 4.52 3.07 12.05
N ALA A 623 4.11 3.18 10.79
CA ALA A 623 4.64 2.36 9.70
C ALA A 623 6.12 2.67 9.42
N MET A 624 6.51 3.95 9.47
CA MET A 624 7.91 4.36 9.25
C MET A 624 8.84 3.86 10.36
N ILE A 625 8.44 3.96 11.63
CA ILE A 625 9.17 3.40 12.77
C ILE A 625 9.35 1.89 12.60
N ALA A 626 8.27 1.19 12.24
CA ALA A 626 8.29 -0.25 12.05
C ALA A 626 9.06 -0.74 10.81
N SER A 627 9.38 0.14 9.86
CA SER A 627 10.09 -0.21 8.62
C SER A 627 11.53 -0.65 8.87
N GLY A 628 12.13 -0.24 10.00
CA GLY A 628 13.54 -0.47 10.30
C GLY A 628 14.52 0.30 9.41
N LEU A 629 14.04 1.20 8.56
CA LEU A 629 14.91 2.07 7.75
C LEU A 629 15.53 3.19 8.60
N PRO A 630 16.79 3.57 8.35
CA PRO A 630 17.42 4.69 9.05
C PRO A 630 16.86 6.06 8.62
N ALA A 631 16.41 6.20 7.38
CA ALA A 631 15.87 7.44 6.85
C ALA A 631 14.73 7.14 5.87
N VAL A 632 13.62 7.87 6.00
CA VAL A 632 12.43 7.74 5.14
C VAL A 632 11.92 9.12 4.78
N ALA A 633 11.60 9.35 3.51
CA ALA A 633 10.90 10.55 3.07
C ALA A 633 9.38 10.32 3.04
N PHE A 634 8.62 11.24 3.61
CA PHE A 634 7.16 11.22 3.62
C PHE A 634 6.62 12.52 3.04
N ALA A 635 6.24 12.48 1.77
CA ALA A 635 5.71 13.62 1.04
C ALA A 635 4.69 13.14 -0.01
N GLU A 636 3.63 13.93 -0.22
CA GLU A 636 2.77 13.75 -1.38
C GLU A 636 3.36 14.54 -2.56
N THR A 637 3.81 13.84 -3.60
CA THR A 637 4.51 14.45 -4.72
C THR A 637 3.84 14.11 -6.05
N ASN A 638 3.53 15.14 -6.83
CA ASN A 638 3.20 15.02 -8.23
C ASN A 638 4.49 15.01 -9.05
N TRP A 639 5.04 13.81 -9.29
CA TRP A 639 6.30 13.63 -10.01
C TRP A 639 6.29 14.18 -11.45
N ALA A 640 5.13 14.23 -12.10
CA ALA A 640 5.01 14.78 -13.45
C ALA A 640 5.21 16.31 -13.43
N GLU A 641 4.59 16.99 -12.47
CA GLU A 641 4.72 18.45 -12.30
C GLU A 641 6.10 18.81 -11.76
N ALA A 642 6.58 18.10 -10.75
CA ALA A 642 7.92 18.32 -10.19
C ALA A 642 9.00 18.21 -11.28
N ARG A 643 8.88 17.24 -12.21
CA ARG A 643 9.83 17.04 -13.32
C ARG A 643 9.91 18.24 -14.27
N ARG A 644 8.83 19.02 -14.41
CA ARG A 644 8.82 20.24 -15.25
C ARG A 644 9.66 21.35 -14.64
N LEU A 645 9.69 21.43 -13.30
CA LEU A 645 10.23 22.57 -12.56
C LEU A 645 11.60 22.29 -11.93
N LEU A 646 11.94 21.01 -11.70
CA LEU A 646 13.17 20.58 -11.03
C LEU A 646 14.07 19.76 -11.97
N PRO A 647 15.13 20.37 -12.56
CA PRO A 647 16.07 19.67 -13.44
C PRO A 647 16.75 18.46 -12.80
N ILE A 648 16.93 18.47 -11.47
CA ILE A 648 17.54 17.36 -10.72
C ILE A 648 16.78 16.05 -10.86
N LEU A 649 15.48 16.10 -11.17
CA LEU A 649 14.67 14.90 -11.39
C LEU A 649 15.02 14.17 -12.69
N SER A 650 15.86 14.75 -13.55
CA SER A 650 16.45 14.04 -14.69
C SER A 650 17.59 13.08 -14.27
N ALA A 651 18.09 13.17 -13.03
CA ALA A 651 19.16 12.32 -12.54
C ALA A 651 18.74 10.83 -12.45
N PRO A 652 19.65 9.86 -12.70
CA PRO A 652 19.35 8.43 -12.67
C PRO A 652 18.73 7.93 -11.36
N MET A 653 18.97 8.62 -10.23
CA MET A 653 18.40 8.27 -8.93
C MET A 653 16.85 8.23 -8.91
N PHE A 654 16.19 8.98 -9.80
CA PHE A 654 14.72 9.07 -9.89
C PHE A 654 14.09 8.15 -10.95
N SER A 655 14.91 7.37 -11.67
CA SER A 655 14.47 6.55 -12.80
C SER A 655 13.33 5.58 -12.47
N GLU A 656 13.38 4.92 -11.31
CA GLU A 656 12.34 3.96 -10.88
C GLU A 656 10.98 4.64 -10.59
N ASN A 657 10.99 5.90 -10.15
CA ASN A 657 9.77 6.65 -9.83
C ASN A 657 9.16 7.34 -11.06
N LEU A 658 9.97 7.59 -12.09
CA LEU A 658 9.56 8.25 -13.33
C LEU A 658 9.23 7.25 -14.45
N GLY A 659 9.72 6.01 -14.37
CA GLY A 659 9.60 4.98 -15.41
C GLY A 659 8.19 4.43 -15.66
N LYS A 660 7.21 4.73 -14.80
CA LYS A 660 5.78 4.40 -15.00
C LYS A 660 4.94 5.55 -15.54
N ILE A 661 5.53 6.73 -15.71
CA ILE A 661 4.91 7.78 -16.50
C ILE A 661 5.18 7.39 -17.95
N SER A 662 4.33 6.51 -18.49
CA SER A 662 4.21 6.40 -19.94
C SER A 662 4.12 7.83 -20.49
N PRO A 663 4.76 8.15 -21.62
CA PRO A 663 4.32 9.28 -22.40
C PRO A 663 2.88 8.94 -22.81
N THR A 664 1.90 9.29 -21.98
CA THR A 664 0.50 9.31 -22.38
C THR A 664 0.45 10.15 -23.64
N ALA A 665 -0.06 9.54 -24.70
CA ALA A 665 -0.15 10.04 -26.06
C ALA A 665 -0.13 11.58 -26.12
N ILE A 666 0.99 12.12 -26.62
CA ILE A 666 1.11 13.52 -26.96
C ILE A 666 0.17 13.73 -28.16
N ASP A 667 -1.01 14.25 -27.85
CA ASP A 667 -1.55 15.40 -28.57
C ASP A 667 -0.36 16.29 -28.97
N GLN A 668 -0.07 16.37 -30.28
CA GLN A 668 1.17 16.92 -30.86
C GLN A 668 1.72 18.07 -30.02
N SER A 669 3.01 18.02 -29.65
CA SER A 669 3.57 19.01 -28.74
C SER A 669 3.39 20.41 -29.34
N LEU A 670 3.09 21.42 -28.52
CA LEU A 670 2.80 22.78 -29.01
C LEU A 670 3.83 23.30 -30.03
N PRO A 671 5.14 23.02 -29.90
CA PRO A 671 6.13 23.33 -30.94
C PRO A 671 5.89 22.61 -32.28
N ASP A 672 5.52 21.33 -32.26
CA ASP A 672 5.21 20.55 -33.47
C ASP A 672 3.94 21.06 -34.16
N ARG A 673 2.94 21.49 -33.37
CA ARG A 673 1.72 22.11 -33.88
C ARG A 673 2.00 23.47 -34.50
N LEU A 674 2.79 24.31 -33.83
CA LEU A 674 3.20 25.62 -34.35
C LEU A 674 4.07 25.50 -35.61
N ALA A 675 4.89 24.45 -35.72
CA ALA A 675 5.70 24.18 -36.90
C ALA A 675 4.89 23.62 -38.09
N ALA A 676 3.69 23.08 -37.85
CA ALA A 676 2.79 22.56 -38.88
C ALA A 676 1.77 23.60 -39.39
N LEU A 677 1.71 24.79 -38.77
CA LEU A 677 0.85 25.89 -39.20
C LEU A 677 1.54 26.76 -40.25
N GLU A 678 0.74 27.45 -41.06
CA GLU A 678 1.25 28.50 -41.95
C GLU A 678 1.92 29.62 -41.14
N PRO A 679 2.98 30.28 -41.66
CA PRO A 679 3.79 31.24 -40.89
C PRO A 679 2.99 32.38 -40.23
N GLU A 680 1.94 32.87 -40.89
CA GLU A 680 1.06 33.91 -40.34
C GLU A 680 0.19 33.41 -39.19
N GLU A 681 -0.31 32.17 -39.27
CA GLU A 681 -1.12 31.53 -38.24
C GLU A 681 -0.28 31.16 -37.02
N ALA A 682 0.94 30.66 -37.24
CA ALA A 682 1.91 30.39 -36.18
C ALA A 682 2.28 31.67 -35.42
N LEU A 683 2.51 32.77 -36.14
CA LEU A 683 2.82 34.07 -35.54
C LEU A 683 1.63 34.63 -34.74
N ALA A 684 0.41 34.51 -35.24
CA ALA A 684 -0.79 34.94 -34.52
C ALA A 684 -0.96 34.15 -33.21
N GLN A 685 -0.77 32.84 -33.26
CA GLN A 685 -0.87 31.98 -32.09
C GLN A 685 0.25 32.25 -31.07
N LEU A 686 1.47 32.53 -31.53
CA LEU A 686 2.58 32.95 -30.66
C LEU A 686 2.30 34.29 -29.97
N LYS A 687 1.68 35.26 -30.65
CA LYS A 687 1.27 36.53 -30.03
C LYS A 687 0.28 36.31 -28.89
N THR A 688 -0.70 35.42 -29.07
CA THR A 688 -1.65 35.05 -28.01
C THR A 688 -0.92 34.41 -26.82
N ILE A 689 -0.03 33.46 -27.07
CA ILE A 689 0.73 32.78 -26.00
C ILE A 689 1.58 33.77 -25.21
N VAL A 690 2.31 34.66 -25.90
CA VAL A 690 3.16 35.67 -25.24
C VAL A 690 2.31 36.67 -24.44
N ALA A 691 1.16 37.08 -24.96
CA ALA A 691 0.24 37.98 -24.24
C ALA A 691 -0.36 37.33 -22.99
N GLU A 692 -0.75 36.05 -23.06
CA GLU A 692 -1.29 35.30 -21.91
C GLU A 692 -0.26 35.14 -20.78
N GLU A 693 0.98 34.80 -21.13
CA GLU A 693 2.06 34.64 -20.13
C GLU A 693 2.42 36.01 -19.52
N ALA A 694 2.52 37.06 -20.34
CA ALA A 694 2.77 38.42 -19.84
C ALA A 694 1.63 38.92 -18.93
N ALA A 695 0.38 38.68 -19.30
CA ALA A 695 -0.79 39.05 -18.51
C ALA A 695 -0.84 38.29 -17.18
N THR A 696 -0.46 37.01 -17.17
CA THR A 696 -0.38 36.18 -15.97
C THR A 696 0.64 36.72 -14.96
N ILE A 697 1.82 37.13 -15.45
CA ILE A 697 2.89 37.69 -14.63
C ILE A 697 2.52 39.08 -14.10
N LEU A 698 1.93 39.92 -14.95
CA LEU A 698 1.46 41.27 -14.59
C LEU A 698 0.14 41.28 -13.79
N ARG A 699 -0.52 40.11 -13.63
CA ARG A 699 -1.85 39.95 -13.01
C ARG A 699 -2.93 40.80 -13.67
N LEU A 700 -2.86 40.91 -15.00
CA LEU A 700 -3.83 41.62 -15.84
C LEU A 700 -4.67 40.63 -16.65
N PRO A 701 -5.87 41.01 -17.12
CA PRO A 701 -6.61 40.22 -18.11
C PRO A 701 -5.83 40.11 -19.44
N ALA A 702 -5.81 38.94 -20.07
CA ALA A 702 -5.05 38.73 -21.32
C ALA A 702 -5.41 39.71 -22.45
N GLY A 703 -6.68 40.15 -22.52
CA GLY A 703 -7.16 41.11 -23.51
C GLY A 703 -6.76 42.57 -23.28
N SER A 704 -6.12 42.91 -22.15
CA SER A 704 -5.66 44.27 -21.86
C SER A 704 -4.21 44.56 -22.24
N ILE A 705 -3.49 43.55 -22.77
CA ILE A 705 -2.13 43.72 -23.26
C ILE A 705 -2.18 44.08 -24.75
N ASP A 706 -1.85 45.33 -25.08
CA ASP A 706 -1.67 45.76 -26.47
C ASP A 706 -0.42 45.08 -27.06
N PRO A 707 -0.56 44.27 -28.14
CA PRO A 707 0.57 43.53 -28.69
C PRO A 707 1.70 44.39 -29.27
N LEU A 708 1.43 45.66 -29.57
CA LEU A 708 2.41 46.60 -30.17
C LEU A 708 3.09 47.49 -29.13
N ARG A 709 2.55 47.56 -27.90
CA ARG A 709 3.08 48.43 -26.85
C ARG A 709 4.26 47.75 -26.13
N PRO A 710 5.33 48.49 -25.78
CA PRO A 710 6.41 47.96 -24.96
C PRO A 710 5.91 47.45 -23.60
N LEU A 711 6.32 46.24 -23.20
CA LEU A 711 5.87 45.64 -21.94
C LEU A 711 6.32 46.43 -20.70
N SER A 712 7.43 47.17 -20.78
CA SER A 712 7.90 48.06 -19.72
C SER A 712 6.90 49.18 -19.39
N GLU A 713 6.14 49.65 -20.38
CA GLU A 713 5.09 50.67 -20.16
C GLU A 713 3.82 50.10 -19.51
N VAL A 714 3.71 48.77 -19.43
CA VAL A 714 2.59 48.05 -18.80
C VAL A 714 2.99 47.49 -17.43
N GLY A 715 4.15 47.90 -16.90
CA GLY A 715 4.61 47.56 -15.55
C GLY A 715 5.53 46.33 -15.46
N MET A 716 6.05 45.83 -16.59
CA MET A 716 7.03 44.73 -16.59
C MET A 716 8.39 45.21 -16.10
N ASP A 717 8.87 44.67 -14.97
CA ASP A 717 10.21 44.94 -14.43
C ASP A 717 11.27 43.89 -14.87
N SER A 718 12.54 44.12 -14.51
CA SER A 718 13.65 43.25 -14.91
C SER A 718 13.58 41.83 -14.34
N LEU A 719 12.86 41.60 -13.23
CA LEU A 719 12.68 40.27 -12.64
C LEU A 719 11.52 39.54 -13.35
N MET A 720 10.42 40.22 -13.59
CA MET A 720 9.27 39.70 -14.34
C MET A 720 9.61 39.34 -15.79
N ALA A 721 10.52 40.10 -16.43
CA ALA A 721 11.02 39.77 -17.76
C ALA A 721 11.78 38.43 -17.80
N VAL A 722 12.49 38.08 -16.71
CA VAL A 722 13.16 36.77 -16.57
C VAL A 722 12.14 35.66 -16.35
N GLU A 723 11.07 35.92 -15.59
CA GLU A 723 9.96 34.97 -15.41
C GLU A 723 9.23 34.68 -16.72
N LEU A 724 8.94 35.73 -17.51
CA LEU A 724 8.31 35.60 -18.83
C LEU A 724 9.18 34.77 -19.78
N ARG A 725 10.50 35.00 -19.76
CA ARG A 725 11.43 34.19 -20.54
C ARG A 725 11.36 32.71 -20.15
N LEU A 726 11.48 32.41 -18.85
CA LEU A 726 11.47 31.02 -18.37
C LEU A 726 10.14 30.33 -18.68
N ALA A 727 9.02 31.06 -18.62
CA ALA A 727 7.70 30.55 -19.00
C ALA A 727 7.63 30.21 -20.50
N LEU A 728 8.10 31.12 -21.37
CA LEU A 728 8.10 30.92 -22.82
C LEU A 728 9.07 29.84 -23.28
N GLU A 729 10.29 29.79 -22.75
CA GLU A 729 11.27 28.74 -23.03
C GLU A 729 10.75 27.36 -22.62
N SER A 730 10.06 27.29 -21.47
CA SER A 730 9.43 26.05 -20.98
C SER A 730 8.30 25.60 -21.90
N ARG A 731 7.40 26.52 -22.28
CA ARG A 731 6.20 26.21 -23.06
C ARG A 731 6.49 25.92 -24.53
N LEU A 732 7.48 26.58 -25.10
CA LEU A 732 7.83 26.48 -26.53
C LEU A 732 9.11 25.68 -26.80
N ARG A 733 9.83 25.23 -25.77
CA ARG A 733 11.09 24.46 -25.86
C ARG A 733 12.19 25.12 -26.71
N VAL A 734 12.13 26.44 -26.86
CA VAL A 734 13.17 27.26 -27.52
C VAL A 734 14.01 27.96 -26.46
N ASP A 735 15.19 28.44 -26.86
CA ASP A 735 16.13 29.16 -25.99
C ASP A 735 16.22 30.60 -26.48
N LEU A 736 15.89 31.55 -25.60
CA LEU A 736 15.81 32.97 -25.93
C LEU A 736 17.03 33.69 -25.35
N PRO A 737 17.93 34.26 -26.18
CA PRO A 737 19.05 35.06 -25.68
C PRO A 737 18.56 36.22 -24.79
N LEU A 738 19.29 36.55 -23.72
CA LEU A 738 18.90 37.60 -22.76
C LEU A 738 18.74 39.00 -23.39
N VAL A 739 19.48 39.26 -24.48
CA VAL A 739 19.41 40.51 -25.27
C VAL A 739 18.07 40.63 -26.02
N SER A 740 17.30 39.55 -26.11
CA SER A 740 16.04 39.50 -26.86
C SER A 740 14.85 40.16 -26.15
N LEU A 741 14.99 40.48 -24.86
CA LEU A 741 13.95 41.03 -23.98
C LEU A 741 14.39 42.36 -23.33
N ALA A 742 15.27 43.10 -24.01
CA ALA A 742 15.73 44.41 -23.56
C ALA A 742 14.58 45.43 -23.47
N GLU A 743 14.81 46.55 -22.77
CA GLU A 743 13.84 47.65 -22.63
C GLU A 743 13.26 48.06 -23.99
N GLY A 744 11.93 48.14 -24.10
CA GLY A 744 11.24 48.50 -25.33
C GLY A 744 10.58 47.36 -26.12
N THR A 745 10.73 46.08 -25.73
CA THR A 745 10.12 44.97 -26.49
C THR A 745 8.62 44.81 -26.26
N SER A 746 7.85 44.70 -27.35
CA SER A 746 6.42 44.38 -27.35
C SER A 746 6.15 42.88 -27.55
N VAL A 747 4.92 42.43 -27.25
CA VAL A 747 4.46 41.03 -27.49
C VAL A 747 4.69 40.62 -28.95
N ALA A 748 4.40 41.51 -29.91
CA ALA A 748 4.58 41.23 -31.33
C ALA A 748 6.05 40.99 -31.70
N SER A 749 6.98 41.75 -31.11
CA SER A 749 8.42 41.58 -31.33
C SER A 749 8.93 40.25 -30.79
N ILE A 750 8.47 39.86 -29.60
CA ILE A 750 8.82 38.58 -28.96
C ILE A 750 8.27 37.40 -29.78
N ALA A 751 7.00 37.48 -30.21
CA ALA A 751 6.36 36.44 -31.02
C ALA A 751 7.05 36.26 -32.39
N ALA A 752 7.46 37.34 -33.05
CA ALA A 752 8.19 37.27 -34.33
C ALA A 752 9.57 36.60 -34.18
N ARG A 753 10.28 36.89 -33.08
CA ARG A 753 11.58 36.26 -32.77
C ARG A 753 11.41 34.77 -32.45
N LEU A 754 10.36 34.41 -31.72
CA LEU A 754 10.01 33.03 -31.43
C LEU A 754 9.67 32.24 -32.71
N ALA A 755 8.93 32.84 -33.64
CA ALA A 755 8.62 32.24 -34.94
C ALA A 755 9.91 31.98 -35.75
N GLY A 756 10.84 32.94 -35.78
CA GLY A 756 12.14 32.76 -36.43
C GLY A 756 13.00 31.67 -35.78
N ALA A 757 12.98 31.55 -34.45
CA ALA A 757 13.71 30.52 -33.71
C ALA A 757 13.13 29.10 -33.94
N LEU A 758 11.80 28.98 -34.10
CA LEU A 758 11.12 27.72 -34.42
C LEU A 758 11.37 27.29 -35.87
N ALA A 759 11.46 28.22 -36.82
CA ALA A 759 11.71 27.94 -38.23
C ALA A 759 13.16 27.51 -38.54
N THR A 760 14.14 27.92 -37.74
CA THR A 760 15.58 27.75 -38.04
C THR A 760 16.26 26.57 -37.35
N GLY A 761 15.55 25.81 -36.50
CA GLY A 761 16.02 24.50 -36.01
C GLY A 761 17.50 24.45 -35.57
N ARG A 762 17.94 25.39 -34.72
CA ARG A 762 19.28 25.49 -34.10
C ARG A 762 20.49 25.02 -34.95
N ARG A 763 21.14 25.96 -35.65
CA ARG A 763 22.61 26.11 -35.70
C ARG A 763 22.96 27.60 -35.72
N ASP A 764 23.95 27.99 -34.92
CA ASP A 764 24.39 29.39 -34.73
C ASP A 764 24.86 30.08 -36.01
N GLY A 765 24.66 31.42 -36.02
CA GLY A 765 25.42 32.38 -36.84
C GLY A 765 24.61 33.02 -37.97
N GLU A 766 24.42 34.34 -37.87
CA GLU A 766 23.82 35.26 -38.86
C GLU A 766 22.29 35.38 -38.92
N VAL A 767 21.67 36.05 -37.93
CA VAL A 767 20.42 36.79 -38.17
C VAL A 767 20.46 38.14 -37.44
N VAL A 768 21.42 38.99 -37.81
CA VAL A 768 21.41 40.43 -37.44
C VAL A 768 20.97 41.30 -38.63
N ALA A 769 20.63 40.71 -39.79
CA ALA A 769 20.39 41.48 -41.02
C ALA A 769 18.91 41.63 -41.47
N LEU A 770 17.92 41.03 -40.79
CA LEU A 770 16.51 41.15 -41.20
C LEU A 770 15.61 42.00 -40.29
N GLY A 771 16.01 42.29 -39.05
CA GLY A 771 15.23 43.13 -38.13
C GLY A 771 15.25 44.63 -38.49
N VAL A 772 16.29 45.09 -39.19
CA VAL A 772 16.46 46.51 -39.56
C VAL A 772 15.73 46.89 -40.86
N ARG A 773 15.25 45.92 -41.64
CA ARG A 773 14.53 46.21 -42.90
C ARG A 773 13.01 46.40 -42.75
N HIS A 774 12.41 46.00 -41.62
CA HIS A 774 10.98 46.25 -41.37
C HIS A 774 10.71 47.55 -40.62
N GLU A 775 11.67 48.10 -39.87
CA GLU A 775 11.51 49.43 -39.23
C GLU A 775 11.75 50.61 -40.19
N LEU A 776 12.37 50.39 -41.35
CA LEU A 776 12.54 51.44 -42.37
C LEU A 776 11.44 51.42 -43.46
N ALA A 777 10.79 50.27 -43.69
CA ALA A 777 9.72 50.16 -44.69
C ALA A 777 8.37 50.71 -44.19
N ASP A 778 8.07 50.59 -42.89
CA ASP A 778 6.82 51.10 -42.32
C ASP A 778 6.94 52.55 -41.80
N GLY A 779 8.16 53.07 -41.64
CA GLY A 779 8.43 54.48 -41.33
C GLY A 779 8.27 55.43 -42.54
N GLU A 780 8.58 54.97 -43.75
CA GLU A 780 8.44 55.77 -44.98
C GLU A 780 7.00 55.86 -45.51
N LEU A 781 6.11 54.97 -45.08
CA LEU A 781 4.67 55.04 -45.39
C LEU A 781 3.89 56.07 -44.55
N LEU A 782 4.55 56.68 -43.54
CA LEU A 782 3.94 57.68 -42.65
C LEU A 782 4.55 59.10 -42.79
N SER A 783 5.45 59.34 -43.76
CA SER A 783 6.02 60.68 -44.02
C SER A 783 5.99 61.11 -45.50
N GLY A 784 4.95 60.73 -46.25
CA GLY A 784 4.69 61.22 -47.61
C GLY A 784 4.20 62.67 -47.63
N ASN A 785 5.13 63.62 -47.73
CA ASN A 785 4.88 65.04 -48.00
C ASN A 785 4.47 65.24 -49.48
N PRO A 786 3.30 65.82 -49.81
CA PRO A 786 2.74 65.84 -51.16
C PRO A 786 3.26 67.01 -51.99
N ASP A 787 4.58 67.13 -52.16
CA ASP A 787 5.19 68.09 -53.08
C ASP A 787 6.54 67.57 -53.60
N ARG A 788 6.48 66.64 -54.57
CA ARG A 788 7.56 66.39 -55.54
C ARG A 788 7.09 65.49 -56.70
N ALA A 789 6.07 65.97 -57.40
CA ALA A 789 5.84 65.60 -58.80
C ALA A 789 6.37 66.74 -59.67
N ALA A 790 7.68 66.74 -60.00
CA ALA A 790 8.27 67.50 -61.11
C ALA A 790 9.75 67.14 -61.29
N ALA A 791 10.07 66.54 -62.46
CA ALA A 791 11.41 66.33 -63.04
C ALA A 791 12.36 65.44 -62.19
N GLU A 792 12.81 64.25 -62.60
CA GLU A 792 13.29 63.72 -63.88
C GLU A 792 13.24 62.18 -63.87
#